data_AF-A0A672S4Z0-F1
#
_entry.id   AF-A0A672S4Z0-F1
#
_cell.length_a   1.000
_cell.length_b   1.000
_cell.length_c   1.000
_cell.angle_alpha   90.00
_cell.angle_beta   90.00
_cell.angle_gamma   90.00
#
_symmetry.space_group_name_H-M   'P 1'
#
loop_
_entity.id
_entity.type
_entity.pdbx_description
1 polymer ?
#
loop_
_entity_poly.entity_id
_entity_poly.type
_entity_poly.pdbx_seq_one_letter_code
_entity_poly.pdbx_strand_id
1 'polypeptide(L)'
;MTEFFHSCTTNDRKREIEELLNSFAGQPGSWRHCLYFLSNSRNEYVMMYSLTVFENLVNKMWVGVASEDKAELRSCLPKLLLSQHALLPFFIRNKLCKVIVDIGRQDWPMFYHDFFSNTLQLVQSPSLAPLGLVLLKMTSEELVCPREDLSVVRKEELKKLLLDQIPTVLNLLTGILETVWDKHSVTATTPPPSPTSRESDLLYAPRACVLAGDSTPMVLEAESGALCLLALECLAHLFSWIPLSSSITPALLASIFHFARFGCGGHGRTGQMVGHAERAKLGVMAMNCINELMCKNCVPVDFEEFLLRMFQQTFYLLQRLTNTHSHTNTHTIKSRLQELDESYVEKFTDFLRLFVSVHLRRIESNAQFPLVEFLALLFKYTFNQPSHEGYLACLDICSIFLDYLTTKIRSRLADSDSVVNRYKDALVLLLREVLNRIQFRLNQSQLEELDDETLDDDKQTEWQRYLRQSLEVVARVMELLPSQTFSDLFPVLQEDLDIYLGLQQFIVRSGASRRLNITAEADCRKLHCALRDLSSLLQAVGRLAEFFTGDVFTTRFNDALAIVQRLVEVSCYGSQICLYDVEMAVPSVLKPDLIDVHAQSLAALQAYSHWLAQFCGEVQRQQDQTQFMDLITSSMAATTPLINAKVPEKLLLSACHLLVSMATTVRPVFLVSLPAVQNIFNLITENHNHRLPPEAHVLVCRALSNMLLLPWPSLPEAEQQWPNRSANHARLLSSLTHQYRLLPRPPNHHHNTVIQQTLCVLRDLVDSISGEATKSRQICYHSLQESVQVTLALFPLFIQQPDVTDEMLSFFLTLFQALRVQMGVAFTEQIIQTFLSMFTRDQLAVSILQEGSSGSKVVQKFLKILQVVVQEPGQTFKPLLPSILSLCLDQVYPIVAERSCPDVKAEMFELLFQILHQNWRFFFKSSVLSSVQRSGAEELMENQAQFIAAITTSINHFNGTLVFWLMSLVCEPFSCFNMQVTSCFCVFHPSQDLPSFSQGVYRIVNDLRFYRLCNGSLPPGTLKL
;
A
#
# COMPACT_ATOMS: atom_id res chain seq x y z
N MET A 1 -41.67 19.26 -15.18
CA MET A 1 -40.62 18.44 -15.84
C MET A 1 -39.94 19.19 -16.99
N THR A 2 -40.65 19.57 -18.06
CA THR A 2 -40.03 20.32 -19.18
C THR A 2 -39.41 21.66 -18.73
N GLU A 3 -40.11 22.39 -17.85
CA GLU A 3 -39.57 23.62 -17.23
C GLU A 3 -38.38 23.33 -16.30
N PHE A 4 -38.40 22.22 -15.57
CA PHE A 4 -37.32 21.85 -14.63
C PHE A 4 -35.97 21.63 -15.32
N PHE A 5 -35.99 20.96 -16.49
CA PHE A 5 -34.78 20.66 -17.28
C PHE A 5 -34.45 21.73 -18.34
N HIS A 6 -35.17 22.85 -18.38
CA HIS A 6 -34.88 23.93 -19.33
C HIS A 6 -33.63 24.72 -18.89
N SER A 7 -32.79 25.10 -19.86
CA SER A 7 -31.50 25.78 -19.59
C SER A 7 -31.65 27.14 -18.90
N CYS A 8 -32.79 27.82 -19.09
CA CYS A 8 -33.08 29.13 -18.52
C CYS A 8 -33.74 29.11 -17.12
N THR A 9 -33.94 27.93 -16.51
CA THR A 9 -34.66 27.83 -15.22
C THR A 9 -33.72 28.05 -14.04
N THR A 10 -34.03 29.02 -13.19
CA THR A 10 -33.23 29.39 -12.00
C THR A 10 -33.25 28.29 -10.93
N ASN A 11 -32.23 28.26 -10.06
CA ASN A 11 -32.14 27.27 -8.99
C ASN A 11 -33.31 27.36 -8.00
N ASP A 12 -33.76 28.58 -7.67
CA ASP A 12 -34.92 28.80 -6.79
C ASP A 12 -36.19 28.20 -7.41
N ARG A 13 -36.40 28.42 -8.72
CA ARG A 13 -37.54 27.85 -9.42
C ARG A 13 -37.48 26.34 -9.54
N LYS A 14 -36.29 25.75 -9.72
CA LYS A 14 -36.10 24.29 -9.69
C LYS A 14 -36.50 23.70 -8.34
N ARG A 15 -36.14 24.36 -7.24
CA ARG A 15 -36.52 23.95 -5.87
C ARG A 15 -38.03 23.98 -5.66
N GLU A 16 -38.71 25.03 -6.10
CA GLU A 16 -40.18 25.12 -6.05
C GLU A 16 -40.84 23.97 -6.84
N ILE A 17 -40.32 23.66 -8.04
CA ILE A 17 -40.85 22.57 -8.86
C ILE A 17 -40.60 21.22 -8.19
N GLU A 18 -39.44 20.99 -7.57
CA GLU A 18 -39.15 19.79 -6.77
C GLU A 18 -40.11 19.63 -5.60
N GLU A 19 -40.41 20.69 -4.85
CA GLU A 19 -41.37 20.66 -3.76
C GLU A 19 -42.78 20.28 -4.24
N LEU A 20 -43.23 20.82 -5.39
CA LEU A 20 -44.50 20.47 -6.00
C LEU A 20 -44.55 19.00 -6.44
N LEU A 21 -43.47 18.50 -7.04
CA LEU A 21 -43.37 17.10 -7.46
C LEU A 21 -43.35 16.17 -6.24
N ASN A 22 -42.56 16.48 -5.21
CA ASN A 22 -42.54 15.71 -3.96
C ASN A 22 -43.91 15.68 -3.28
N SER A 23 -44.64 16.80 -3.29
CA SER A 23 -46.02 16.88 -2.80
C SER A 23 -46.95 15.96 -3.59
N PHE A 24 -46.88 15.97 -4.92
CA PHE A 24 -47.64 15.04 -5.77
C PHE A 24 -47.29 13.57 -5.48
N ALA A 25 -46.01 13.23 -5.37
CA ALA A 25 -45.57 11.86 -5.09
C ALA A 25 -46.10 11.35 -3.73
N GLY A 26 -46.24 12.22 -2.75
CA GLY A 26 -46.80 11.91 -1.43
C GLY A 26 -48.32 11.74 -1.38
N GLN A 27 -49.07 12.08 -2.44
CA GLN A 27 -50.53 11.93 -2.46
C GLN A 27 -50.95 10.45 -2.58
N PRO A 28 -51.97 9.99 -1.82
CA PRO A 28 -52.48 8.63 -1.93
C PRO A 28 -53.09 8.40 -3.32
N GLY A 29 -52.66 7.33 -3.99
CA GLY A 29 -53.13 6.99 -5.34
C GLY A 29 -52.43 7.72 -6.50
N SER A 30 -51.43 8.57 -6.22
CA SER A 30 -50.60 9.26 -7.25
C SER A 30 -50.00 8.30 -8.26
N TRP A 31 -49.67 7.08 -7.83
CA TRP A 31 -49.16 6.01 -8.66
C TRP A 31 -50.07 5.62 -9.84
N ARG A 32 -51.41 5.77 -9.71
CA ARG A 32 -52.35 5.51 -10.82
C ARG A 32 -52.19 6.53 -11.94
N HIS A 33 -51.95 7.79 -11.59
CA HIS A 33 -51.62 8.82 -12.56
C HIS A 33 -50.25 8.57 -13.21
N CYS A 34 -49.26 8.12 -12.43
CA CYS A 34 -47.97 7.69 -12.98
C CYS A 34 -48.10 6.51 -13.96
N LEU A 35 -48.98 5.54 -13.71
CA LEU A 35 -49.26 4.45 -14.64
C LEU A 35 -49.85 4.96 -15.97
N TYR A 36 -50.79 5.90 -15.89
CA TYR A 36 -51.34 6.57 -17.07
C TYR A 36 -50.26 7.34 -17.84
N PHE A 37 -49.39 8.08 -17.14
CA PHE A 37 -48.30 8.82 -17.77
C PHE A 37 -47.29 7.90 -18.46
N LEU A 38 -46.94 6.77 -17.86
CA LEU A 38 -46.04 5.80 -18.50
C LEU A 38 -46.63 5.22 -19.79
N SER A 39 -47.95 4.98 -19.82
CA SER A 39 -48.60 4.36 -20.97
C SER A 39 -48.83 5.33 -22.15
N ASN A 40 -48.93 6.64 -21.87
CA ASN A 40 -49.40 7.64 -22.85
C ASN A 40 -48.43 8.79 -23.15
N SER A 41 -47.48 9.06 -22.25
CA SER A 41 -46.47 10.10 -22.48
C SER A 41 -45.42 9.63 -23.47
N ARG A 42 -44.76 10.55 -24.16
CA ARG A 42 -43.50 10.31 -24.90
C ARG A 42 -42.31 11.07 -24.27
N ASN A 43 -42.56 11.84 -23.22
CA ASN A 43 -41.55 12.64 -22.56
C ASN A 43 -40.77 11.76 -21.56
N GLU A 44 -39.49 11.53 -21.86
CA GLU A 44 -38.58 10.68 -21.09
C GLU A 44 -38.44 11.13 -19.64
N TYR A 45 -38.44 12.45 -19.38
CA TYR A 45 -38.38 12.99 -18.02
C TYR A 45 -39.62 12.64 -17.21
N VAL A 46 -40.80 12.70 -17.83
CA VAL A 46 -42.08 12.34 -17.17
C VAL A 46 -42.13 10.84 -16.90
N MET A 47 -41.62 10.01 -17.84
CA MET A 47 -41.51 8.57 -17.64
C MET A 47 -40.55 8.22 -16.50
N MET A 48 -39.34 8.80 -16.49
CA MET A 48 -38.37 8.58 -15.41
C MET A 48 -38.92 8.99 -14.05
N TYR A 49 -39.55 10.17 -13.96
CA TYR A 49 -40.18 10.62 -12.73
C TYR A 49 -41.27 9.67 -12.26
N SER A 50 -42.13 9.21 -13.18
CA SER A 50 -43.18 8.23 -12.85
C SER A 50 -42.58 6.93 -12.31
N LEU A 51 -41.48 6.44 -12.89
CA LEU A 51 -40.77 5.26 -12.38
C LEU A 51 -40.10 5.49 -11.03
N THR A 52 -39.57 6.69 -10.78
CA THR A 52 -39.02 7.07 -9.46
C THR A 52 -40.11 7.11 -8.38
N VAL A 53 -41.33 7.56 -8.73
CA VAL A 53 -42.49 7.48 -7.83
C VAL A 53 -42.81 6.03 -7.49
N PHE A 54 -42.82 5.12 -8.47
CA PHE A 54 -43.00 3.68 -8.22
C PHE A 54 -41.87 3.09 -7.37
N GLU A 55 -40.61 3.37 -7.67
CA GLU A 55 -39.45 2.89 -6.88
C GLU A 55 -39.55 3.36 -5.43
N ASN A 56 -39.91 4.62 -5.18
CA ASN A 56 -40.11 5.14 -3.82
C ASN A 56 -41.31 4.48 -3.11
N LEU A 57 -42.43 4.27 -3.83
CA LEU A 57 -43.60 3.58 -3.30
C LEU A 57 -43.23 2.17 -2.83
N VAL A 58 -42.49 1.42 -3.65
CA VAL A 58 -42.09 0.03 -3.36
C VAL A 58 -41.01 -0.04 -2.29
N ASN A 59 -40.05 0.87 -2.27
CA ASN A 59 -38.94 0.79 -1.32
C ASN A 59 -39.23 1.43 0.05
N LYS A 60 -40.15 2.40 0.13
CA LYS A 60 -40.42 3.13 1.38
C LYS A 60 -41.82 2.92 1.96
N MET A 61 -42.82 2.69 1.13
CA MET A 61 -44.23 2.71 1.55
C MET A 61 -44.96 1.38 1.33
N TRP A 62 -44.28 0.34 0.84
CA TRP A 62 -44.90 -0.90 0.39
C TRP A 62 -45.75 -1.59 1.44
N VAL A 63 -45.33 -1.62 2.69
CA VAL A 63 -46.10 -2.23 3.79
C VAL A 63 -47.47 -1.56 3.96
N GLY A 64 -47.55 -0.25 3.74
CA GLY A 64 -48.79 0.54 3.88
C GLY A 64 -49.71 0.54 2.66
N VAL A 65 -49.32 -0.06 1.53
CA VAL A 65 -50.15 -0.13 0.32
C VAL A 65 -51.21 -1.24 0.46
N ALA A 66 -52.45 -0.97 0.03
CA ALA A 66 -53.54 -1.94 0.07
C ALA A 66 -53.24 -3.18 -0.79
N SER A 67 -53.75 -4.36 -0.38
CA SER A 67 -53.50 -5.63 -1.08
C SER A 67 -54.02 -5.64 -2.53
N GLU A 68 -55.14 -4.98 -2.78
CA GLU A 68 -55.74 -4.81 -4.11
C GLU A 68 -54.82 -3.98 -5.03
N ASP A 69 -54.33 -2.84 -4.53
CA ASP A 69 -53.39 -1.97 -5.24
C ASP A 69 -52.07 -2.70 -5.55
N LYS A 70 -51.55 -3.51 -4.61
CA LYS A 70 -50.37 -4.35 -4.83
C LYS A 70 -50.59 -5.38 -5.94
N ALA A 71 -51.77 -6.01 -5.96
CA ALA A 71 -52.12 -6.98 -7.00
C ALA A 71 -52.26 -6.31 -8.38
N GLU A 72 -52.84 -5.11 -8.42
CA GLU A 72 -52.95 -4.29 -9.63
C GLU A 72 -51.55 -3.95 -10.19
N LEU A 73 -50.63 -3.47 -9.35
CA LEU A 73 -49.25 -3.15 -9.73
C LEU A 73 -48.48 -4.36 -10.26
N ARG A 74 -48.61 -5.53 -9.60
CA ARG A 74 -47.99 -6.80 -10.02
C ARG A 74 -48.50 -7.28 -11.38
N SER A 75 -49.74 -6.97 -11.75
CA SER A 75 -50.30 -7.31 -13.06
C SER A 75 -49.97 -6.28 -14.14
N CYS A 76 -50.09 -4.99 -13.83
CA CYS A 76 -50.04 -3.92 -14.84
C CYS A 76 -48.62 -3.59 -15.30
N LEU A 77 -47.63 -3.53 -14.41
CA LEU A 77 -46.26 -3.15 -14.79
C LEU A 77 -45.58 -4.17 -15.71
N PRO A 78 -45.67 -5.50 -15.47
CA PRO A 78 -45.13 -6.49 -16.41
C PRO A 78 -45.86 -6.47 -17.76
N LYS A 79 -47.19 -6.31 -17.78
CA LYS A 79 -47.96 -6.18 -19.03
C LYS A 79 -47.52 -4.96 -19.84
N LEU A 80 -47.31 -3.82 -19.17
CA LEU A 80 -46.80 -2.61 -19.80
C LEU A 80 -45.41 -2.86 -20.39
N LEU A 81 -44.50 -3.46 -19.63
CA LEU A 81 -43.16 -3.81 -20.11
C LEU A 81 -43.24 -4.68 -21.36
N LEU A 82 -44.00 -5.78 -21.35
CA LEU A 82 -44.09 -6.68 -22.50
C LEU A 82 -44.71 -6.01 -23.73
N SER A 83 -45.71 -5.15 -23.55
CA SER A 83 -46.37 -4.45 -24.67
C SER A 83 -45.52 -3.33 -25.30
N GLN A 84 -44.65 -2.67 -24.53
CA GLN A 84 -43.96 -1.45 -24.97
C GLN A 84 -42.42 -1.53 -24.95
N HIS A 85 -41.81 -2.63 -24.50
CA HIS A 85 -40.35 -2.74 -24.32
C HIS A 85 -39.51 -2.35 -25.56
N ALA A 86 -40.01 -2.63 -26.76
CA ALA A 86 -39.32 -2.30 -28.02
C ALA A 86 -39.36 -0.81 -28.36
N LEU A 87 -40.33 -0.06 -27.82
CA LEU A 87 -40.52 1.37 -28.07
C LEU A 87 -39.88 2.26 -26.99
N LEU A 88 -39.59 1.70 -25.82
CA LEU A 88 -39.03 2.44 -24.68
C LEU A 88 -37.51 2.63 -24.84
N PRO A 89 -36.97 3.82 -24.54
CA PRO A 89 -35.52 4.01 -24.42
C PRO A 89 -34.91 3.07 -23.39
N PHE A 90 -33.68 2.62 -23.61
CA PHE A 90 -33.05 1.56 -22.81
C PHE A 90 -33.06 1.87 -21.30
N PHE A 91 -32.81 3.13 -20.90
CA PHE A 91 -32.75 3.53 -19.49
C PHE A 91 -34.13 3.55 -18.83
N ILE A 92 -35.21 3.91 -19.57
CA ILE A 92 -36.60 3.81 -19.08
C ILE A 92 -36.97 2.35 -18.90
N ARG A 93 -36.69 1.53 -19.92
CA ARG A 93 -36.98 0.09 -19.91
C ARG A 93 -36.29 -0.62 -18.74
N ASN A 94 -34.99 -0.35 -18.53
CA ASN A 94 -34.23 -0.93 -17.43
C ASN A 94 -34.74 -0.43 -16.07
N LYS A 95 -35.13 0.84 -15.96
CA LYS A 95 -35.73 1.37 -14.73
C LYS A 95 -37.10 0.73 -14.43
N LEU A 96 -37.93 0.47 -15.43
CA LEU A 96 -39.19 -0.27 -15.27
C LEU A 96 -38.93 -1.72 -14.84
N CYS A 97 -37.96 -2.40 -15.46
CA CYS A 97 -37.54 -3.72 -15.03
C CYS A 97 -37.10 -3.72 -13.56
N LYS A 98 -36.30 -2.73 -13.16
CA LYS A 98 -35.87 -2.55 -11.77
C LYS A 98 -37.05 -2.43 -10.81
N VAL A 99 -38.04 -1.59 -11.11
CA VAL A 99 -39.25 -1.45 -10.28
C VAL A 99 -39.99 -2.78 -10.14
N ILE A 100 -40.09 -3.57 -11.21
CA ILE A 100 -40.72 -4.90 -11.17
C ILE A 100 -39.90 -5.85 -10.27
N VAL A 101 -38.57 -5.79 -10.34
CA VAL A 101 -37.66 -6.55 -9.47
C VAL A 101 -37.78 -6.11 -8.01
N ASP A 102 -37.88 -4.81 -7.73
CA ASP A 102 -38.09 -4.29 -6.37
C ASP A 102 -39.39 -4.82 -5.76
N ILE A 103 -40.45 -4.97 -6.57
CA ILE A 103 -41.70 -5.63 -6.12
C ILE A 103 -41.45 -7.11 -5.83
N GLY A 104 -40.73 -7.81 -6.71
CA GLY A 104 -40.32 -9.20 -6.49
C GLY A 104 -39.51 -9.37 -5.20
N ARG A 105 -38.58 -8.46 -4.91
CA ARG A 105 -37.77 -8.42 -3.69
C ARG A 105 -38.64 -8.38 -2.43
N GLN A 106 -39.76 -7.66 -2.45
CA GLN A 106 -40.69 -7.58 -1.32
C GLN A 106 -41.64 -8.78 -1.23
N ASP A 107 -42.20 -9.23 -2.36
CA ASP A 107 -43.38 -10.10 -2.37
C ASP A 107 -43.14 -11.55 -2.86
N TRP A 108 -41.99 -11.86 -3.47
CA TRP A 108 -41.67 -13.23 -3.95
C TRP A 108 -41.18 -14.11 -2.80
N PRO A 109 -41.67 -15.35 -2.62
CA PRO A 109 -42.62 -16.07 -3.48
C PRO A 109 -44.07 -15.97 -3.00
N MET A 110 -44.31 -15.53 -1.75
CA MET A 110 -45.60 -15.66 -1.06
C MET A 110 -46.75 -14.85 -1.65
N PHE A 111 -46.48 -13.67 -2.19
CA PHE A 111 -47.51 -12.81 -2.77
C PHE A 111 -47.32 -12.66 -4.28
N TYR A 112 -46.11 -12.88 -4.79
CA TYR A 112 -45.78 -12.82 -6.22
C TYR A 112 -45.14 -14.12 -6.75
N HIS A 113 -45.89 -15.22 -6.63
CA HIS A 113 -45.44 -16.59 -6.95
C HIS A 113 -44.79 -16.75 -8.33
N ASP A 114 -45.40 -16.21 -9.38
CA ASP A 114 -44.96 -16.41 -10.76
C ASP A 114 -43.81 -15.49 -11.20
N PHE A 115 -43.32 -14.61 -10.32
CA PHE A 115 -42.31 -13.60 -10.66
C PHE A 115 -41.07 -14.22 -11.33
N PHE A 116 -40.44 -15.19 -10.65
CA PHE A 116 -39.19 -15.78 -11.13
C PHE A 116 -39.43 -16.73 -12.32
N SER A 117 -40.52 -17.51 -12.31
CA SER A 117 -40.87 -18.39 -13.44
C SER A 117 -41.15 -17.60 -14.72
N ASN A 118 -41.81 -16.44 -14.61
CA ASN A 118 -42.02 -15.55 -15.75
C ASN A 118 -40.69 -15.01 -16.28
N THR A 119 -39.75 -14.63 -15.41
CA THR A 119 -38.40 -14.23 -15.83
C THR A 119 -37.69 -15.33 -16.60
N LEU A 120 -37.74 -16.58 -16.14
CA LEU A 120 -37.15 -17.72 -16.85
C LEU A 120 -37.81 -18.00 -18.21
N GLN A 121 -39.14 -17.88 -18.30
CA GLN A 121 -39.87 -18.04 -19.57
C GLN A 121 -39.49 -16.97 -20.61
N LEU A 122 -39.24 -15.73 -20.17
CA LEU A 122 -38.75 -14.68 -21.05
C LEU A 122 -37.36 -15.00 -21.60
N VAL A 123 -36.46 -15.54 -20.77
CA VAL A 123 -35.12 -15.98 -21.21
C VAL A 123 -35.19 -17.10 -22.25
N GLN A 124 -36.14 -18.02 -22.11
CA GLN A 124 -36.33 -19.14 -23.06
C GLN A 124 -36.92 -18.72 -24.42
N SER A 125 -37.57 -17.56 -24.49
CA SER A 125 -38.26 -17.08 -25.69
C SER A 125 -37.29 -16.32 -26.60
N PRO A 126 -36.99 -16.77 -27.84
CA PRO A 126 -35.92 -16.19 -28.66
C PRO A 126 -36.00 -14.67 -28.88
N SER A 127 -37.21 -14.13 -29.10
CA SER A 127 -37.41 -12.69 -29.31
C SER A 127 -37.36 -11.85 -28.04
N LEU A 128 -37.63 -12.45 -26.87
CA LEU A 128 -37.68 -11.77 -25.57
C LEU A 128 -36.47 -12.11 -24.70
N ALA A 129 -35.59 -13.01 -25.14
CA ALA A 129 -34.43 -13.47 -24.39
C ALA A 129 -33.52 -12.33 -23.91
N PRO A 130 -33.20 -11.28 -24.73
CA PRO A 130 -32.41 -10.14 -24.23
C PRO A 130 -33.08 -9.41 -23.07
N LEU A 131 -34.40 -9.22 -23.12
CA LEU A 131 -35.16 -8.59 -22.03
C LEU A 131 -35.22 -9.49 -20.79
N GLY A 132 -35.41 -10.80 -20.99
CA GLY A 132 -35.37 -11.81 -19.93
C GLY A 132 -34.03 -11.85 -19.19
N LEU A 133 -32.91 -11.80 -19.92
CA LEU A 133 -31.56 -11.77 -19.34
C LEU A 133 -31.32 -10.50 -18.53
N VAL A 134 -31.76 -9.35 -19.04
CA VAL A 134 -31.69 -8.07 -18.33
C VAL A 134 -32.48 -8.14 -17.00
N LEU A 135 -33.70 -8.70 -17.02
CA LEU A 135 -34.49 -8.93 -15.81
C LEU A 135 -33.83 -9.93 -14.86
N LEU A 136 -33.26 -11.02 -15.37
CA LEU A 136 -32.56 -12.04 -14.58
C LEU A 136 -31.35 -11.46 -13.87
N LYS A 137 -30.52 -10.67 -14.57
CA LYS A 137 -29.35 -9.99 -14.00
C LYS A 137 -29.76 -9.04 -12.87
N MET A 138 -30.71 -8.13 -13.13
CA MET A 138 -31.22 -7.21 -12.11
C MET A 138 -31.85 -7.93 -10.93
N THR A 139 -32.56 -9.04 -11.17
CA THR A 139 -33.11 -9.89 -10.10
C THR A 139 -31.97 -10.44 -9.24
N SER A 140 -30.89 -10.92 -9.84
CA SER A 140 -29.73 -11.39 -9.09
C SER A 140 -29.06 -10.28 -8.29
N GLU A 141 -28.91 -9.07 -8.83
CA GLU A 141 -28.26 -7.91 -8.17
C GLU A 141 -29.07 -7.45 -6.95
N GLU A 142 -30.37 -7.20 -7.11
CA GLU A 142 -31.21 -6.58 -6.08
C GLU A 142 -31.67 -7.56 -4.98
N LEU A 143 -31.77 -8.86 -5.26
CA LEU A 143 -32.22 -9.84 -4.25
C LEU A 143 -31.06 -10.40 -3.42
N VAL A 144 -29.84 -10.48 -3.98
CA VAL A 144 -28.66 -11.04 -3.26
C VAL A 144 -27.87 -9.95 -2.55
N CYS A 145 -27.74 -8.77 -3.14
CA CYS A 145 -27.11 -7.60 -2.53
C CYS A 145 -28.13 -6.46 -2.32
N PRO A 146 -29.20 -6.68 -1.54
CA PRO A 146 -30.19 -5.64 -1.29
C PRO A 146 -29.58 -4.53 -0.43
N ARG A 147 -30.05 -3.29 -0.66
CA ARG A 147 -29.71 -2.11 0.15
C ARG A 147 -30.00 -2.35 1.64
N GLU A 148 -29.52 -1.46 2.52
CA GLU A 148 -29.65 -1.61 3.98
C GLU A 148 -31.12 -1.55 4.52
N ASP A 149 -32.10 -1.49 3.62
CA ASP A 149 -33.53 -1.34 3.90
C ASP A 149 -34.27 -2.66 4.20
N LEU A 150 -33.68 -3.84 3.92
CA LEU A 150 -34.28 -5.15 4.21
C LEU A 150 -33.74 -5.80 5.50
N SER A 151 -34.60 -6.54 6.20
CA SER A 151 -34.21 -7.35 7.36
C SER A 151 -33.28 -8.49 6.96
N VAL A 152 -32.34 -8.86 7.85
CA VAL A 152 -31.37 -9.94 7.60
C VAL A 152 -32.06 -11.26 7.24
N VAL A 153 -33.16 -11.59 7.93
CA VAL A 153 -33.97 -12.80 7.66
C VAL A 153 -34.49 -12.82 6.22
N ARG A 154 -34.97 -11.68 5.72
CA ARG A 154 -35.48 -11.57 4.35
C ARG A 154 -34.35 -11.70 3.32
N LYS A 155 -33.17 -11.14 3.60
CA LYS A 155 -31.98 -11.29 2.74
C LYS A 155 -31.57 -12.77 2.62
N GLU A 156 -31.56 -13.49 3.74
CA GLU A 156 -31.23 -14.93 3.75
C GLU A 156 -32.27 -15.78 3.02
N GLU A 157 -33.56 -15.48 3.21
CA GLU A 157 -34.66 -16.15 2.52
C GLU A 157 -34.56 -15.99 1.00
N LEU A 158 -34.43 -14.74 0.51
CA LEU A 158 -34.29 -14.45 -0.93
C LEU A 158 -33.06 -15.13 -1.54
N LYS A 159 -31.92 -15.09 -0.83
CA LYS A 159 -30.70 -15.78 -1.26
C LYS A 159 -30.92 -17.28 -1.36
N LYS A 160 -31.58 -17.91 -0.39
CA LYS A 160 -31.88 -19.35 -0.42
C LYS A 160 -32.78 -19.71 -1.60
N LEU A 161 -33.85 -18.96 -1.81
CA LEU A 161 -34.78 -19.18 -2.93
C LEU A 161 -34.09 -19.05 -4.29
N LEU A 162 -33.19 -18.07 -4.44
CA LEU A 162 -32.40 -17.93 -5.66
C LEU A 162 -31.42 -19.09 -5.84
N LEU A 163 -30.75 -19.53 -4.78
CA LEU A 163 -29.83 -20.68 -4.81
C LEU A 163 -30.51 -21.95 -5.34
N ASP A 164 -31.76 -22.20 -4.94
CA ASP A 164 -32.53 -23.35 -5.42
C ASP A 164 -32.79 -23.31 -6.94
N GLN A 165 -32.79 -22.12 -7.54
CA GLN A 165 -33.03 -21.93 -8.98
C GLN A 165 -31.74 -21.89 -9.81
N ILE A 166 -30.56 -21.78 -9.19
CA ILE A 166 -29.27 -21.63 -9.88
C ILE A 166 -28.98 -22.74 -10.90
N PRO A 167 -29.19 -24.04 -10.61
CA PRO A 167 -28.94 -25.09 -11.61
C PRO A 167 -29.73 -24.88 -12.91
N THR A 168 -30.99 -24.49 -12.80
CA THR A 168 -31.86 -24.19 -13.95
C THR A 168 -31.35 -22.98 -14.72
N VAL A 169 -30.98 -21.90 -14.01
CA VAL A 169 -30.45 -20.68 -14.61
C VAL A 169 -29.15 -20.95 -15.36
N LEU A 170 -28.20 -21.67 -14.76
CA LEU A 170 -26.91 -21.97 -15.40
C LEU A 170 -27.09 -22.84 -16.64
N ASN A 171 -28.00 -23.82 -16.62
CA ASN A 171 -28.29 -24.63 -17.81
C ASN A 171 -28.89 -23.80 -18.95
N LEU A 172 -29.77 -22.84 -18.64
CA LEU A 172 -30.33 -21.93 -19.64
C LEU A 172 -29.26 -21.02 -20.25
N LEU A 173 -28.40 -20.42 -19.42
CA LEU A 173 -27.31 -19.56 -19.89
C LEU A 173 -26.30 -20.35 -20.73
N THR A 174 -25.95 -21.57 -20.30
CA THR A 174 -25.07 -22.48 -21.07
C THR A 174 -25.70 -22.82 -22.42
N GLY A 175 -26.98 -23.21 -22.43
CA GLY A 175 -27.68 -23.57 -23.66
C GLY A 175 -27.81 -22.41 -24.64
N ILE A 176 -27.97 -21.16 -24.17
CA ILE A 176 -27.94 -19.97 -25.04
C ILE A 176 -26.57 -19.83 -25.72
N LEU A 177 -25.48 -19.93 -24.94
CA LEU A 177 -24.11 -19.81 -25.46
C LEU A 177 -23.79 -20.93 -26.47
N GLU A 178 -24.14 -22.18 -26.17
CA GLU A 178 -23.94 -23.33 -27.06
C GLU A 178 -24.78 -23.22 -28.33
N THR A 179 -26.05 -22.85 -28.21
CA THR A 179 -26.94 -22.71 -29.38
C THR A 179 -26.42 -21.65 -30.36
N VAL A 180 -25.92 -20.52 -29.85
CA VAL A 180 -25.33 -19.49 -30.70
C VAL A 180 -24.01 -19.98 -31.30
N TRP A 181 -23.19 -20.68 -30.52
CA TRP A 181 -21.93 -21.25 -31.00
C TRP A 181 -22.14 -22.27 -32.13
N ASP A 182 -23.04 -23.23 -31.96
CA ASP A 182 -23.31 -24.29 -32.94
C ASP A 182 -23.91 -23.74 -34.24
N LYS A 183 -24.81 -22.75 -34.14
CA LYS A 183 -25.40 -22.08 -35.32
C LYS A 183 -24.36 -21.41 -36.21
N HIS A 184 -23.32 -20.85 -35.62
CA HIS A 184 -22.30 -20.06 -36.34
C HIS A 184 -21.00 -20.82 -36.61
N SER A 185 -20.81 -22.02 -36.05
CA SER A 185 -19.66 -22.89 -36.34
C SER A 185 -19.86 -23.79 -37.58
N VAL A 186 -21.11 -24.10 -37.95
CA VAL A 186 -21.45 -25.06 -39.03
C VAL A 186 -21.51 -24.44 -40.43
N THR A 187 -21.51 -23.11 -40.58
CA THR A 187 -21.63 -22.42 -41.88
C THR A 187 -20.35 -22.40 -42.74
N ALA A 188 -19.29 -23.11 -42.36
CA ALA A 188 -18.12 -23.36 -43.20
C ALA A 188 -18.28 -24.64 -44.05
N THR A 189 -19.22 -24.67 -44.99
CA THR A 189 -19.27 -25.74 -46.00
C THR A 189 -18.12 -25.58 -46.99
N THR A 190 -17.05 -26.36 -46.83
CA THR A 190 -16.10 -26.68 -47.90
C THR A 190 -16.08 -28.20 -48.14
N PRO A 191 -15.87 -28.66 -49.39
CA PRO A 191 -16.04 -30.07 -49.79
C PRO A 191 -14.89 -30.95 -49.24
N PRO A 192 -15.04 -32.29 -49.19
CA PRO A 192 -14.12 -33.17 -48.46
C PRO A 192 -12.70 -33.17 -49.07
N PRO A 193 -11.62 -33.22 -48.26
CA PRO A 193 -10.25 -33.24 -48.76
C PRO A 193 -9.85 -34.65 -49.25
N SER A 194 -9.11 -34.68 -50.35
CA SER A 194 -8.42 -35.88 -50.88
C SER A 194 -7.26 -36.30 -49.96
N PRO A 195 -6.89 -37.59 -49.92
CA PRO A 195 -5.93 -38.10 -48.94
C PRO A 195 -4.50 -37.96 -49.47
N THR A 196 -3.79 -36.89 -49.10
CA THR A 196 -2.31 -36.86 -49.14
C THR A 196 -1.75 -35.64 -48.39
N SER A 197 -1.48 -35.78 -47.10
CA SER A 197 -0.28 -35.20 -46.45
C SER A 197 -0.15 -35.69 -45.00
N ARG A 198 1.09 -36.02 -44.65
CA ARG A 198 1.57 -36.71 -43.45
C ARG A 198 1.24 -35.98 -42.13
N GLU A 199 0.81 -36.78 -41.16
CA GLU A 199 0.75 -36.45 -39.72
C GLU A 199 2.17 -36.28 -39.15
N SER A 200 2.37 -35.25 -38.31
CA SER A 200 3.54 -35.13 -37.43
C SER A 200 3.12 -34.44 -36.13
N ASP A 201 2.97 -35.26 -35.08
CA ASP A 201 3.12 -35.02 -33.64
C ASP A 201 2.59 -33.72 -33.00
N LEU A 202 1.35 -33.78 -32.49
CA LEU A 202 0.86 -33.01 -31.34
C LEU A 202 0.30 -33.99 -30.29
N LEU A 203 1.18 -34.48 -29.41
CA LEU A 203 0.88 -35.62 -28.53
C LEU A 203 0.04 -35.32 -27.26
N TYR A 204 -0.43 -34.08 -27.02
CA TYR A 204 -1.13 -33.74 -25.77
C TYR A 204 -2.29 -32.74 -25.89
N ALA A 205 -3.00 -32.72 -27.02
CA ALA A 205 -4.32 -32.07 -27.09
C ALA A 205 -5.42 -33.14 -27.10
N PRO A 206 -6.52 -33.01 -26.33
CA PRO A 206 -7.69 -33.85 -26.53
C PRO A 206 -8.14 -33.74 -27.99
N ARG A 207 -8.48 -34.86 -28.65
CA ARG A 207 -8.97 -34.91 -30.04
C ARG A 207 -10.11 -33.93 -30.35
N ALA A 208 -10.83 -33.45 -29.33
CA ALA A 208 -11.85 -32.40 -29.45
C ALA A 208 -11.28 -30.98 -29.68
N CYS A 209 -10.05 -30.67 -29.23
CA CYS A 209 -9.41 -29.36 -29.47
C CYS A 209 -8.71 -29.28 -30.83
N VAL A 210 -8.29 -30.41 -31.41
CA VAL A 210 -7.62 -30.44 -32.73
C VAL A 210 -8.63 -30.32 -33.88
N LEU A 211 -9.90 -30.68 -33.66
CA LEU A 211 -10.96 -30.50 -34.66
C LEU A 211 -11.41 -29.03 -34.86
N ALA A 212 -10.93 -28.10 -34.01
CA ALA A 212 -11.07 -26.65 -34.22
C ALA A 212 -9.81 -26.05 -34.86
N GLY A 213 -9.18 -26.78 -35.79
CA GLY A 213 -8.05 -26.29 -36.58
C GLY A 213 -8.47 -25.17 -37.53
N ASP A 214 -7.79 -24.03 -37.42
CA ASP A 214 -7.52 -23.01 -38.46
C ASP A 214 -8.63 -22.43 -39.35
N SER A 215 -9.90 -22.76 -39.15
CA SER A 215 -10.98 -22.27 -40.02
C SER A 215 -11.55 -20.93 -39.54
N THR A 216 -11.14 -19.86 -40.22
CA THR A 216 -11.83 -18.57 -40.48
C THR A 216 -12.59 -17.86 -39.34
N PRO A 217 -12.43 -16.52 -39.19
CA PRO A 217 -13.11 -15.77 -38.13
C PRO A 217 -14.65 -15.90 -38.16
N MET A 218 -15.23 -16.58 -37.17
CA MET A 218 -16.69 -16.77 -36.98
C MET A 218 -17.43 -15.43 -36.91
N VAL A 219 -18.12 -15.01 -37.99
CA VAL A 219 -18.89 -13.76 -38.03
C VAL A 219 -20.18 -13.97 -37.26
N LEU A 220 -20.27 -13.37 -36.07
CA LEU A 220 -21.50 -13.29 -35.28
C LEU A 220 -22.35 -12.14 -35.81
N GLU A 221 -23.65 -12.36 -35.93
CA GLU A 221 -24.61 -11.28 -36.13
C GLU A 221 -24.67 -10.40 -34.87
N ALA A 222 -24.84 -9.08 -35.02
CA ALA A 222 -24.82 -8.14 -33.90
C ALA A 222 -25.84 -8.47 -32.79
N GLU A 223 -27.01 -9.00 -33.17
CA GLU A 223 -28.05 -9.43 -32.22
C GLU A 223 -27.61 -10.67 -31.41
N SER A 224 -27.02 -11.67 -32.07
CA SER A 224 -26.46 -12.87 -31.42
C SER A 224 -25.28 -12.53 -30.52
N GLY A 225 -24.45 -11.57 -30.92
CA GLY A 225 -23.35 -11.04 -30.11
C GLY A 225 -23.85 -10.33 -28.83
N ALA A 226 -24.84 -9.44 -28.95
CA ALA A 226 -25.45 -8.77 -27.81
C ALA A 226 -26.12 -9.75 -26.83
N LEU A 227 -26.76 -10.81 -27.35
CA LEU A 227 -27.36 -11.87 -26.53
C LEU A 227 -26.29 -12.63 -25.72
N CYS A 228 -25.18 -13.03 -26.35
CA CYS A 228 -24.07 -13.70 -25.66
C CYS A 228 -23.41 -12.80 -24.62
N LEU A 229 -23.26 -11.50 -24.91
CA LEU A 229 -22.71 -10.53 -23.96
C LEU A 229 -23.59 -10.46 -22.70
N LEU A 230 -24.91 -10.33 -22.85
CA LEU A 230 -25.85 -10.33 -21.71
C LEU A 230 -25.80 -11.64 -20.93
N ALA A 231 -25.69 -12.78 -21.61
CA ALA A 231 -25.58 -14.09 -20.95
C ALA A 231 -24.27 -14.19 -20.13
N LEU A 232 -23.14 -13.74 -20.68
CA LEU A 232 -21.85 -13.70 -19.98
C LEU A 232 -21.87 -12.70 -18.82
N GLU A 233 -22.50 -11.52 -18.97
CA GLU A 233 -22.68 -10.57 -17.86
C GLU A 233 -23.51 -11.17 -16.71
N CYS A 234 -24.57 -11.92 -17.04
CA CYS A 234 -25.34 -12.66 -16.05
C CYS A 234 -24.45 -13.69 -15.33
N LEU A 235 -23.68 -14.48 -16.08
CA LEU A 235 -22.77 -15.49 -15.52
C LEU A 235 -21.71 -14.86 -14.60
N ALA A 236 -21.07 -13.76 -15.01
CA ALA A 236 -20.08 -13.06 -14.19
C ALA A 236 -20.69 -12.60 -12.86
N HIS A 237 -21.88 -11.97 -12.90
CA HIS A 237 -22.55 -11.55 -11.67
C HIS A 237 -22.96 -12.75 -10.79
N LEU A 238 -23.49 -13.82 -11.37
CA LEU A 238 -23.84 -15.04 -10.61
C LEU A 238 -22.60 -15.65 -9.94
N PHE A 239 -21.48 -15.75 -10.67
CA PHE A 239 -20.23 -16.28 -10.14
C PHE A 239 -19.67 -15.47 -8.97
N SER A 240 -19.99 -14.18 -8.85
CA SER A 240 -19.55 -13.36 -7.70
C SER A 240 -20.10 -13.85 -6.36
N TRP A 241 -21.28 -14.50 -6.31
CA TRP A 241 -21.94 -14.84 -5.03
C TRP A 241 -22.39 -16.30 -4.87
N ILE A 242 -22.55 -17.10 -5.94
CA ILE A 242 -22.99 -18.51 -5.81
C ILE A 242 -21.90 -19.42 -5.21
N PRO A 243 -22.27 -20.52 -4.52
CA PRO A 243 -21.35 -21.60 -4.17
C PRO A 243 -21.04 -22.45 -5.42
N LEU A 244 -19.80 -22.37 -5.90
CA LEU A 244 -19.43 -22.97 -7.19
C LEU A 244 -19.16 -24.48 -7.12
N SER A 245 -18.89 -25.05 -5.95
CA SER A 245 -18.46 -26.46 -5.80
C SER A 245 -19.46 -27.49 -6.36
N SER A 246 -20.75 -27.19 -6.33
CA SER A 246 -21.83 -28.05 -6.82
C SER A 246 -22.52 -27.54 -8.10
N SER A 247 -22.13 -26.35 -8.60
CA SER A 247 -22.92 -25.61 -9.60
C SER A 247 -22.22 -25.52 -10.97
N ILE A 248 -20.90 -25.65 -11.03
CA ILE A 248 -20.15 -25.55 -12.30
C ILE A 248 -20.21 -26.89 -13.05
N THR A 249 -20.58 -26.84 -14.33
CA THR A 249 -20.52 -28.00 -15.22
C THR A 249 -19.32 -27.92 -16.19
N PRO A 250 -18.76 -29.07 -16.58
CA PRO A 250 -17.86 -29.25 -17.72
C PRO A 250 -18.20 -28.44 -18.99
N ALA A 251 -19.47 -28.41 -19.36
CA ALA A 251 -19.98 -27.79 -20.59
C ALA A 251 -19.99 -26.26 -20.50
N LEU A 252 -20.43 -25.71 -19.37
CA LEU A 252 -20.40 -24.27 -19.10
C LEU A 252 -18.96 -23.73 -19.18
N LEU A 253 -18.02 -24.43 -18.55
CA LEU A 253 -16.61 -24.05 -18.56
C LEU A 253 -16.05 -24.06 -19.99
N ALA A 254 -16.28 -25.13 -20.75
CA ALA A 254 -15.86 -25.20 -22.15
C ALA A 254 -16.42 -24.04 -22.99
N SER A 255 -17.71 -23.74 -22.82
CA SER A 255 -18.39 -22.62 -23.48
C SER A 255 -17.73 -21.28 -23.15
N ILE A 256 -17.49 -20.96 -21.87
CA ILE A 256 -16.84 -19.69 -21.49
C ILE A 256 -15.44 -19.58 -22.10
N PHE A 257 -14.63 -20.65 -22.06
CA PHE A 257 -13.30 -20.64 -22.68
C PHE A 257 -13.35 -20.54 -24.20
N HIS A 258 -14.38 -21.06 -24.87
CA HIS A 258 -14.58 -20.86 -26.30
C HIS A 258 -14.80 -19.38 -26.64
N PHE A 259 -15.59 -18.66 -25.86
CA PHE A 259 -15.76 -17.20 -26.04
C PHE A 259 -14.51 -16.41 -25.65
N ALA A 260 -13.78 -16.82 -24.60
CA ALA A 260 -12.53 -16.17 -24.19
C ALA A 260 -11.46 -16.20 -25.29
N ARG A 261 -11.46 -17.22 -26.16
CA ARG A 261 -10.58 -17.32 -27.33
C ARG A 261 -10.78 -16.23 -28.38
N PHE A 262 -11.92 -15.53 -28.38
CA PHE A 262 -12.15 -14.41 -29.30
C PHE A 262 -11.24 -13.21 -29.03
N GLY A 263 -10.77 -13.03 -27.79
CA GLY A 263 -9.82 -11.97 -27.46
C GLY A 263 -8.38 -12.26 -27.90
N CYS A 264 -8.04 -13.49 -28.31
CA CYS A 264 -6.69 -13.83 -28.77
C CYS A 264 -6.39 -13.46 -30.24
N GLY A 265 -7.35 -12.87 -30.96
CA GLY A 265 -7.23 -12.52 -32.38
C GLY A 265 -6.82 -11.07 -32.58
N GLY A 266 -5.69 -10.84 -33.25
CA GLY A 266 -5.23 -9.49 -33.61
C GLY A 266 -6.19 -8.77 -34.56
N HIS A 267 -6.02 -7.45 -34.68
CA HIS A 267 -6.74 -6.60 -35.63
C HIS A 267 -6.46 -7.04 -37.07
N GLY A 268 -7.28 -7.94 -37.62
CA GLY A 268 -7.15 -8.39 -39.00
C GLY A 268 -7.24 -7.23 -39.98
N ARG A 269 -6.24 -7.09 -40.86
CA ARG A 269 -6.11 -6.05 -41.91
C ARG A 269 -7.20 -6.03 -43.00
N THR A 270 -8.32 -6.73 -42.82
CA THR A 270 -9.37 -6.85 -43.85
C THR A 270 -10.65 -6.13 -43.41
N GLY A 271 -10.76 -4.83 -43.71
CA GLY A 271 -12.00 -4.08 -44.04
C GLY A 271 -13.30 -4.21 -43.22
N GLN A 272 -13.38 -5.04 -42.18
CA GLN A 272 -14.57 -5.32 -41.37
C GLN A 272 -14.27 -4.93 -39.91
N MET A 273 -14.12 -3.62 -39.67
CA MET A 273 -13.83 -3.09 -38.33
C MET A 273 -14.97 -3.34 -37.32
N VAL A 274 -16.21 -3.49 -37.79
CA VAL A 274 -17.40 -3.57 -36.92
C VAL A 274 -17.48 -4.91 -36.15
N GLY A 275 -17.12 -6.03 -36.78
CA GLY A 275 -17.21 -7.36 -36.14
C GLY A 275 -16.05 -7.69 -35.19
N HIS A 276 -14.93 -6.95 -35.25
CA HIS A 276 -13.75 -7.21 -34.42
C HIS A 276 -13.92 -6.65 -32.99
N ALA A 277 -14.41 -5.40 -32.87
CA ALA A 277 -14.67 -4.78 -31.57
C ALA A 277 -15.72 -5.55 -30.74
N GLU A 278 -16.75 -6.11 -31.39
CA GLU A 278 -17.76 -6.93 -30.71
C GLU A 278 -17.20 -8.26 -30.20
N ARG A 279 -16.30 -8.90 -30.98
CA ARG A 279 -15.61 -10.12 -30.56
C ARG A 279 -14.62 -9.88 -29.42
N ALA A 280 -13.90 -8.76 -29.44
CA ALA A 280 -13.01 -8.36 -28.36
C ALA A 280 -13.82 -8.20 -27.04
N LYS A 281 -14.95 -7.50 -27.08
CA LYS A 281 -15.87 -7.35 -25.93
C LYS A 281 -16.35 -8.70 -25.38
N LEU A 282 -16.73 -9.63 -26.25
CA LEU A 282 -17.10 -10.99 -25.84
C LEU A 282 -15.94 -11.73 -25.18
N GLY A 283 -14.73 -11.62 -25.74
CA GLY A 283 -13.51 -12.17 -25.16
C GLY A 283 -13.20 -11.60 -23.77
N VAL A 284 -13.30 -10.28 -23.60
CA VAL A 284 -13.09 -9.59 -22.32
C VAL A 284 -14.12 -10.03 -21.28
N MET A 285 -15.41 -10.07 -21.63
CA MET A 285 -16.45 -10.48 -20.69
C MET A 285 -16.35 -11.96 -20.31
N ALA A 286 -15.97 -12.83 -21.25
CA ALA A 286 -15.70 -14.24 -20.97
C ALA A 286 -14.47 -14.41 -20.05
N MET A 287 -13.40 -13.64 -20.27
CA MET A 287 -12.26 -13.62 -19.33
C MET A 287 -12.66 -13.11 -17.95
N ASN A 288 -13.56 -12.13 -17.86
CA ASN A 288 -14.09 -11.68 -16.57
C ASN A 288 -14.85 -12.80 -15.85
N CYS A 289 -15.67 -13.59 -16.57
CA CYS A 289 -16.32 -14.77 -16.00
C CYS A 289 -15.30 -15.80 -15.47
N ILE A 290 -14.21 -16.03 -16.20
CA ILE A 290 -13.12 -16.92 -15.79
C ILE A 290 -12.45 -16.40 -14.51
N ASN A 291 -12.19 -15.10 -14.42
CA ASN A 291 -11.58 -14.49 -13.23
C ASN A 291 -12.48 -14.62 -12.01
N GLU A 292 -13.79 -14.34 -12.12
CA GLU A 292 -14.75 -14.54 -11.01
C GLU A 292 -14.76 -16.00 -10.52
N LEU A 293 -14.67 -16.95 -11.45
CA LEU A 293 -14.61 -18.38 -11.15
C LEU A 293 -13.28 -18.79 -10.49
N MET A 294 -12.17 -18.16 -10.86
CA MET A 294 -10.83 -18.43 -10.33
C MET A 294 -10.52 -17.75 -9.01
N CYS A 295 -11.07 -16.55 -8.79
CA CYS A 295 -10.98 -15.78 -7.54
C CYS A 295 -11.53 -16.58 -6.35
N LYS A 296 -12.56 -17.38 -6.58
CA LYS A 296 -13.12 -18.23 -5.54
C LYS A 296 -12.25 -19.48 -5.40
N ASN A 297 -11.85 -19.77 -4.16
CA ASN A 297 -11.08 -20.98 -3.77
C ASN A 297 -11.87 -22.28 -3.92
N CYS A 298 -12.69 -22.41 -4.96
CA CYS A 298 -13.63 -23.50 -5.13
C CYS A 298 -12.91 -24.83 -5.40
N VAL A 299 -13.49 -25.88 -4.83
CA VAL A 299 -13.09 -27.27 -4.99
C VAL A 299 -14.34 -27.98 -5.51
N PRO A 300 -14.53 -28.12 -6.83
CA PRO A 300 -15.67 -28.85 -7.38
C PRO A 300 -15.68 -30.31 -6.92
N VAL A 301 -16.84 -30.98 -7.00
CA VAL A 301 -16.98 -32.40 -6.62
C VAL A 301 -16.00 -33.29 -7.43
N ASP A 302 -15.80 -32.96 -8.71
CA ASP A 302 -14.76 -33.55 -9.59
C ASP A 302 -13.53 -32.64 -9.69
N PHE A 303 -12.94 -32.35 -8.54
CA PHE A 303 -11.87 -31.36 -8.36
C PHE A 303 -10.69 -31.52 -9.34
N GLU A 304 -10.24 -32.76 -9.55
CA GLU A 304 -9.09 -33.06 -10.40
C GLU A 304 -9.39 -32.78 -11.88
N GLU A 305 -10.56 -33.18 -12.39
CA GLU A 305 -10.92 -32.97 -13.79
C GLU A 305 -11.16 -31.49 -14.10
N PHE A 306 -11.80 -30.76 -13.17
CA PHE A 306 -11.97 -29.32 -13.29
C PHE A 306 -10.62 -28.60 -13.37
N LEU A 307 -9.70 -28.86 -12.44
CA LEU A 307 -8.36 -28.26 -12.45
C LEU A 307 -7.57 -28.66 -13.70
N LEU A 308 -7.73 -29.91 -14.16
CA LEU A 308 -7.09 -30.41 -15.38
C LEU A 308 -7.51 -29.58 -16.59
N ARG A 309 -8.82 -29.40 -16.77
CA ARG A 309 -9.37 -28.61 -17.87
C ARG A 309 -9.00 -27.14 -17.76
N MET A 310 -9.05 -26.57 -16.55
CA MET A 310 -8.64 -25.18 -16.32
C MET A 310 -7.19 -24.94 -16.74
N PHE A 311 -6.25 -25.82 -16.34
CA PHE A 311 -4.87 -25.65 -16.78
C PHE A 311 -4.72 -25.92 -18.28
N GLN A 312 -5.40 -26.91 -18.87
CA GLN A 312 -5.29 -27.19 -20.31
C GLN A 312 -5.73 -25.98 -21.13
N GLN A 313 -6.81 -25.31 -20.71
CA GLN A 313 -7.26 -24.08 -21.36
C GLN A 313 -6.32 -22.89 -21.07
N THR A 314 -5.79 -22.77 -19.83
CA THR A 314 -4.77 -21.76 -19.48
C THR A 314 -3.56 -21.88 -20.39
N PHE A 315 -3.03 -23.09 -20.51
CA PHE A 315 -1.88 -23.42 -21.31
C PHE A 315 -2.15 -23.17 -22.79
N TYR A 316 -3.32 -23.58 -23.29
CA TYR A 316 -3.72 -23.30 -24.67
C TYR A 316 -3.82 -21.80 -24.98
N LEU A 317 -4.44 -21.01 -24.10
CA LEU A 317 -4.53 -19.55 -24.29
C LEU A 317 -3.15 -18.89 -24.24
N LEU A 318 -2.32 -19.27 -23.26
CA LEU A 318 -0.97 -18.75 -23.10
C LEU A 318 -0.09 -19.12 -24.29
N GLN A 319 -0.14 -20.39 -24.74
CA GLN A 319 0.50 -20.83 -25.98
C GLN A 319 -0.01 -20.01 -27.15
N ARG A 320 -1.32 -19.86 -27.31
CA ARG A 320 -1.88 -19.11 -28.43
C ARG A 320 -1.38 -17.67 -28.43
N LEU A 321 -1.31 -16.98 -27.30
CA LEU A 321 -0.80 -15.61 -27.18
C LEU A 321 0.72 -15.52 -27.45
N THR A 322 1.47 -16.56 -27.12
CA THR A 322 2.94 -16.61 -27.25
C THR A 322 3.44 -17.41 -28.47
N ASN A 323 2.53 -17.93 -29.31
CA ASN A 323 2.86 -18.75 -30.47
C ASN A 323 3.41 -17.89 -31.61
N THR A 324 4.48 -18.38 -32.24
CA THR A 324 5.19 -17.75 -33.36
C THR A 324 4.89 -18.42 -34.72
N HIS A 325 3.98 -19.41 -34.78
CA HIS A 325 3.72 -20.23 -35.98
C HIS A 325 3.04 -19.54 -37.19
N SER A 326 3.14 -18.22 -37.38
CA SER A 326 2.87 -17.66 -38.70
C SER A 326 4.11 -17.84 -39.58
N HIS A 327 4.02 -18.63 -40.65
CA HIS A 327 5.08 -18.85 -41.66
C HIS A 327 5.54 -17.58 -42.42
N THR A 328 5.19 -16.39 -41.93
CA THR A 328 5.59 -15.08 -42.43
C THR A 328 6.47 -14.38 -41.38
N ASN A 329 7.75 -14.22 -41.67
CA ASN A 329 8.83 -13.70 -40.81
C ASN A 329 8.70 -12.21 -40.39
N THR A 330 7.54 -11.74 -39.91
CA THR A 330 7.35 -10.30 -39.61
C THR A 330 6.67 -9.93 -38.30
N HIS A 331 6.05 -10.85 -37.55
CA HIS A 331 5.39 -10.49 -36.28
C HIS A 331 6.10 -11.11 -35.07
N THR A 332 6.72 -10.25 -34.24
CA THR A 332 7.22 -10.63 -32.91
C THR A 332 6.05 -10.83 -31.94
N ILE A 333 6.26 -11.58 -30.85
CA ILE A 333 5.22 -11.78 -29.81
C ILE A 333 4.75 -10.44 -29.25
N LYS A 334 5.69 -9.51 -29.05
CA LYS A 334 5.40 -8.13 -28.63
C LYS A 334 4.41 -7.43 -29.58
N SER A 335 4.65 -7.49 -30.90
CA SER A 335 3.73 -6.91 -31.91
C SER A 335 2.34 -7.52 -31.81
N ARG A 336 2.26 -8.83 -31.60
CA ARG A 336 0.97 -9.50 -31.47
C ARG A 336 0.21 -9.08 -30.22
N LEU A 337 0.87 -8.98 -29.06
CA LEU A 337 0.24 -8.52 -27.82
C LEU A 337 -0.21 -7.06 -27.93
N GLN A 338 0.56 -6.21 -28.63
CA GLN A 338 0.19 -4.82 -28.89
C GLN A 338 -1.04 -4.67 -29.81
N GLU A 339 -1.31 -5.65 -30.67
CA GLU A 339 -2.51 -5.67 -31.53
C GLU A 339 -3.78 -6.16 -30.80
N LEU A 340 -3.69 -6.62 -29.56
CA LEU A 340 -4.85 -7.07 -28.79
C LEU A 340 -5.55 -5.91 -28.08
N ASP A 341 -6.79 -6.17 -27.66
CA ASP A 341 -7.53 -5.26 -26.79
C ASP A 341 -6.84 -5.20 -25.41
N GLU A 342 -6.54 -3.98 -24.95
CA GLU A 342 -5.80 -3.75 -23.69
C GLU A 342 -6.53 -4.37 -22.49
N SER A 343 -7.86 -4.18 -22.41
CA SER A 343 -8.67 -4.78 -21.34
C SER A 343 -8.64 -6.31 -21.38
N TYR A 344 -8.47 -6.93 -22.55
CA TYR A 344 -8.28 -8.38 -22.62
C TYR A 344 -6.94 -8.82 -22.04
N VAL A 345 -5.85 -8.10 -22.35
CA VAL A 345 -4.51 -8.39 -21.83
C VAL A 345 -4.47 -8.21 -20.30
N GLU A 346 -5.10 -7.16 -19.78
CA GLU A 346 -5.28 -6.95 -18.33
C GLU A 346 -6.01 -8.13 -17.70
N LYS A 347 -7.20 -8.49 -18.21
CA LYS A 347 -8.00 -9.60 -17.67
C LYS A 347 -7.29 -10.95 -17.77
N PHE A 348 -6.49 -11.17 -18.81
CA PHE A 348 -5.67 -12.37 -18.93
C PHE A 348 -4.48 -12.38 -17.95
N THR A 349 -3.89 -11.22 -17.67
CA THR A 349 -2.84 -11.08 -16.65
C THR A 349 -3.40 -11.32 -15.25
N ASP A 350 -4.59 -10.79 -14.93
CA ASP A 350 -5.34 -11.10 -13.72
C ASP A 350 -5.60 -12.61 -13.59
N PHE A 351 -6.01 -13.25 -14.67
CA PHE A 351 -6.22 -14.69 -14.70
C PHE A 351 -4.95 -15.47 -14.34
N LEU A 352 -3.81 -15.13 -14.94
CA LEU A 352 -2.52 -15.75 -14.61
C LEU A 352 -2.15 -15.52 -13.14
N ARG A 353 -2.39 -14.32 -12.61
CA ARG A 353 -2.16 -14.00 -11.19
C ARG A 353 -3.00 -14.88 -10.28
N LEU A 354 -4.28 -15.04 -10.55
CA LEU A 354 -5.19 -15.90 -9.79
C LEU A 354 -4.79 -17.38 -9.88
N PHE A 355 -4.41 -17.83 -11.08
CA PHE A 355 -3.96 -19.20 -11.30
C PHE A 355 -2.69 -19.52 -10.49
N VAL A 356 -1.67 -18.66 -10.56
CA VAL A 356 -0.40 -18.85 -9.85
C VAL A 356 -0.58 -18.74 -8.34
N SER A 357 -1.35 -17.77 -7.85
CA SER A 357 -1.56 -17.55 -6.41
C SER A 357 -2.40 -18.64 -5.73
N VAL A 358 -3.48 -19.10 -6.37
CA VAL A 358 -4.47 -19.99 -5.74
C VAL A 358 -4.30 -21.44 -6.16
N HIS A 359 -4.06 -21.70 -7.45
CA HIS A 359 -4.28 -23.03 -8.03
C HIS A 359 -3.00 -23.79 -8.37
N LEU A 360 -1.88 -23.10 -8.65
CA LEU A 360 -0.60 -23.73 -9.00
C LEU A 360 -0.15 -24.76 -7.95
N ARG A 361 -0.26 -24.42 -6.65
CA ARG A 361 0.08 -25.31 -5.53
C ARG A 361 -0.67 -26.64 -5.55
N ARG A 362 -1.86 -26.69 -6.15
CA ARG A 362 -2.74 -27.87 -6.18
C ARG A 362 -2.38 -28.83 -7.31
N ILE A 363 -1.77 -28.34 -8.40
CA ILE A 363 -1.58 -29.08 -9.65
C ILE A 363 -0.13 -29.43 -9.98
N GLU A 364 0.85 -28.71 -9.43
CA GLU A 364 2.26 -28.87 -9.80
C GLU A 364 2.86 -30.27 -9.54
N SER A 365 2.26 -31.04 -8.65
CA SER A 365 2.63 -32.43 -8.34
C SER A 365 2.00 -33.45 -9.30
N ASN A 366 1.02 -33.04 -10.11
CA ASN A 366 0.36 -33.91 -11.07
C ASN A 366 1.28 -34.19 -12.28
N ALA A 367 1.47 -35.46 -12.61
CA ALA A 367 2.31 -35.89 -13.73
C ALA A 367 1.84 -35.38 -15.10
N GLN A 368 0.55 -35.04 -15.24
CA GLN A 368 -0.02 -34.50 -16.48
C GLN A 368 0.23 -32.99 -16.65
N PHE A 369 0.79 -32.30 -15.65
CA PHE A 369 1.04 -30.87 -15.70
C PHE A 369 2.50 -30.57 -16.13
N PRO A 370 2.73 -30.00 -17.33
CA PRO A 370 4.06 -29.70 -17.83
C PRO A 370 4.60 -28.39 -17.21
N LEU A 371 4.98 -28.46 -15.93
CA LEU A 371 5.41 -27.30 -15.14
C LEU A 371 6.52 -26.48 -15.80
N VAL A 372 7.53 -27.14 -16.36
CA VAL A 372 8.67 -26.46 -17.00
C VAL A 372 8.23 -25.68 -18.25
N GLU A 373 7.38 -26.28 -19.07
CA GLU A 373 6.83 -25.62 -20.27
C GLU A 373 5.90 -24.47 -19.88
N PHE A 374 5.08 -24.63 -18.84
CA PHE A 374 4.23 -23.56 -18.33
C PHE A 374 5.05 -22.35 -17.88
N LEU A 375 6.11 -22.57 -17.09
CA LEU A 375 7.00 -21.49 -16.64
C LEU A 375 7.71 -20.82 -17.82
N ALA A 376 8.18 -21.58 -18.81
CA ALA A 376 8.79 -21.03 -20.01
C ALA A 376 7.81 -20.13 -20.79
N LEU A 377 6.55 -20.54 -20.94
CA LEU A 377 5.53 -19.73 -21.59
C LEU A 377 5.13 -18.51 -20.75
N LEU A 378 5.06 -18.65 -19.43
CA LEU A 378 4.76 -17.55 -18.51
C LEU A 378 5.83 -16.46 -18.63
N PHE A 379 7.11 -16.83 -18.55
CA PHE A 379 8.21 -15.88 -18.71
C PHE A 379 8.26 -15.29 -20.11
N LYS A 380 8.00 -16.11 -21.15
CA LYS A 380 7.87 -15.61 -22.52
C LYS A 380 6.76 -14.56 -22.65
N TYR A 381 5.63 -14.74 -21.96
CA TYR A 381 4.56 -13.74 -21.88
C TYR A 381 4.99 -12.49 -21.09
N THR A 382 5.65 -12.65 -19.94
CA THR A 382 6.17 -11.57 -19.09
C THR A 382 7.12 -10.64 -19.84
N PHE A 383 8.14 -11.21 -20.49
CA PHE A 383 9.21 -10.42 -21.13
C PHE A 383 8.86 -9.86 -22.50
N ASN A 384 7.71 -10.27 -23.07
CA ASN A 384 7.18 -9.71 -24.31
C ASN A 384 6.02 -8.73 -24.10
N GLN A 385 5.69 -8.37 -22.84
CA GLN A 385 4.67 -7.38 -22.56
C GLN A 385 4.93 -6.06 -23.32
N PRO A 386 3.91 -5.46 -23.96
CA PRO A 386 4.10 -4.26 -24.75
C PRO A 386 4.30 -3.00 -23.90
N SER A 387 3.65 -2.93 -22.72
CA SER A 387 3.71 -1.80 -21.79
C SER A 387 4.53 -2.13 -20.53
N HIS A 388 5.10 -1.08 -19.92
CA HIS A 388 5.83 -1.20 -18.65
C HIS A 388 4.91 -1.66 -17.52
N GLU A 389 3.69 -1.12 -17.41
CA GLU A 389 2.68 -1.56 -16.44
C GLU A 389 2.33 -3.05 -16.59
N GLY A 390 2.16 -3.54 -17.81
CA GLY A 390 1.91 -4.97 -18.06
C GLY A 390 3.09 -5.85 -17.63
N TYR A 391 4.32 -5.39 -17.86
CA TYR A 391 5.53 -6.07 -17.38
C TYR A 391 5.58 -6.10 -15.85
N LEU A 392 5.33 -4.97 -15.17
CA LEU A 392 5.32 -4.88 -13.71
C LEU A 392 4.22 -5.77 -13.10
N ALA A 393 3.01 -5.78 -13.67
CA ALA A 393 1.94 -6.69 -13.28
C ALA A 393 2.35 -8.16 -13.43
N CYS A 394 3.16 -8.51 -14.44
CA CYS A 394 3.70 -9.86 -14.59
C CYS A 394 4.83 -10.17 -13.59
N LEU A 395 5.65 -9.18 -13.19
CA LEU A 395 6.64 -9.35 -12.12
C LEU A 395 5.98 -9.62 -10.76
N ASP A 396 4.80 -9.06 -10.50
CA ASP A 396 4.00 -9.40 -9.32
C ASP A 396 3.59 -10.87 -9.32
N ILE A 397 3.24 -11.43 -10.49
CA ILE A 397 2.95 -12.86 -10.64
C ILE A 397 4.20 -13.70 -10.35
N CYS A 398 5.36 -13.29 -10.88
CA CYS A 398 6.64 -13.95 -10.62
C CYS A 398 6.99 -13.91 -9.12
N SER A 399 6.73 -12.78 -8.46
CA SER A 399 6.93 -12.58 -7.04
C SER A 399 6.08 -13.53 -6.19
N ILE A 400 4.78 -13.67 -6.52
CA ILE A 400 3.88 -14.62 -5.87
C ILE A 400 4.39 -16.07 -6.05
N PHE A 401 4.87 -16.41 -7.25
CA PHE A 401 5.44 -17.72 -7.52
C PHE A 401 6.71 -17.99 -6.69
N LEU A 402 7.60 -17.00 -6.58
CA LEU A 402 8.83 -17.10 -5.79
C LEU A 402 8.53 -17.23 -4.30
N ASP A 403 7.60 -16.44 -3.76
CA ASP A 403 7.18 -16.53 -2.34
C ASP A 403 6.58 -17.91 -2.02
N TYR A 404 5.80 -18.47 -2.96
CA TYR A 404 5.32 -19.84 -2.89
C TYR A 404 6.46 -20.85 -2.83
N LEU A 405 7.45 -20.73 -3.71
CA LEU A 405 8.60 -21.64 -3.77
C LEU A 405 9.47 -21.54 -2.51
N THR A 406 9.75 -20.34 -2.02
CA THR A 406 10.46 -20.09 -0.76
C THR A 406 9.75 -20.77 0.41
N THR A 407 8.43 -20.59 0.52
CA THR A 407 7.62 -21.22 1.58
C THR A 407 7.67 -22.75 1.49
N LYS A 408 7.60 -23.31 0.27
CA LYS A 408 7.66 -24.75 0.02
C LYS A 408 9.00 -25.34 0.44
N ILE A 409 10.12 -24.70 0.08
CA ILE A 409 11.46 -25.14 0.45
C ILE A 409 11.65 -25.08 1.98
N ARG A 410 11.24 -23.98 2.62
CA ARG A 410 11.30 -23.85 4.09
C ARG A 410 10.47 -24.92 4.81
N SER A 411 9.36 -25.37 4.24
CA SER A 411 8.51 -26.41 4.82
C SER A 411 9.02 -27.86 4.63
N ARG A 412 9.91 -28.11 3.65
CA ARG A 412 10.41 -29.44 3.28
C ARG A 412 11.95 -29.49 3.31
N LEU A 413 12.54 -29.18 4.46
CA LEU A 413 13.99 -29.04 4.62
C LEU A 413 14.80 -30.29 4.22
N ALA A 414 14.25 -31.50 4.35
CA ALA A 414 14.96 -32.73 4.01
C ALA A 414 15.12 -32.96 2.48
N ASP A 415 14.23 -32.38 1.66
CA ASP A 415 14.20 -32.54 0.20
C ASP A 415 14.49 -31.22 -0.54
N SER A 416 14.99 -30.19 0.16
CA SER A 416 15.15 -28.82 -0.36
C SER A 416 15.89 -28.79 -1.69
N ASP A 417 17.01 -29.50 -1.78
CA ASP A 417 17.89 -29.48 -2.94
C ASP A 417 17.23 -30.13 -4.16
N SER A 418 16.45 -31.18 -3.95
CA SER A 418 15.70 -31.83 -5.03
C SER A 418 14.61 -30.92 -5.60
N VAL A 419 13.93 -30.16 -4.72
CA VAL A 419 12.90 -29.19 -5.13
C VAL A 419 13.56 -28.05 -5.87
N VAL A 420 14.61 -27.43 -5.32
CA VAL A 420 15.33 -26.32 -5.97
C VAL A 420 15.86 -26.74 -7.34
N ASN A 421 16.47 -27.92 -7.46
CA ASN A 421 17.00 -28.42 -8.73
C ASN A 421 15.91 -28.58 -9.81
N ARG A 422 14.65 -28.90 -9.44
CA ARG A 422 13.54 -28.98 -10.39
C ARG A 422 13.17 -27.64 -11.03
N TYR A 423 13.35 -26.52 -10.32
CA TYR A 423 13.03 -25.17 -10.82
C TYR A 423 14.25 -24.38 -11.26
N LYS A 424 15.46 -24.93 -11.09
CA LYS A 424 16.72 -24.22 -11.28
C LYS A 424 16.81 -23.52 -12.63
N ASP A 425 16.58 -24.24 -13.72
CA ASP A 425 16.70 -23.65 -15.07
C ASP A 425 15.69 -22.53 -15.32
N ALA A 426 14.47 -22.66 -14.77
CA ALA A 426 13.45 -21.64 -14.85
C ALA A 426 13.83 -20.38 -14.05
N LEU A 427 14.37 -20.55 -12.84
CA LEU A 427 14.83 -19.42 -12.01
C LEU A 427 16.04 -18.70 -12.63
N VAL A 428 16.96 -19.44 -13.24
CA VAL A 428 18.10 -18.86 -13.97
C VAL A 428 17.64 -18.09 -15.20
N LEU A 429 16.66 -18.62 -15.95
CA LEU A 429 16.05 -17.90 -17.06
C LEU A 429 15.39 -16.60 -16.59
N LEU A 430 14.58 -16.67 -15.53
CA LEU A 430 13.95 -15.49 -14.92
C LEU A 430 14.98 -14.44 -14.51
N LEU A 431 16.05 -14.85 -13.81
CA LEU A 431 17.13 -13.97 -13.40
C LEU A 431 17.77 -13.26 -14.60
N ARG A 432 18.19 -14.02 -15.60
CA ARG A 432 18.89 -13.46 -16.79
C ARG A 432 18.02 -12.51 -17.57
N GLU A 433 16.76 -12.85 -17.78
CA GLU A 433 15.84 -11.97 -18.50
C GLU A 433 15.53 -10.70 -17.71
N VAL A 434 15.34 -10.76 -16.38
CA VAL A 434 15.18 -9.55 -15.56
C VAL A 434 16.44 -8.67 -15.62
N LEU A 435 17.64 -9.24 -15.52
CA LEU A 435 18.90 -8.49 -15.65
C LEU A 435 19.03 -7.86 -17.04
N ASN A 436 18.62 -8.55 -18.11
CA ASN A 436 18.60 -7.98 -19.45
C ASN A 436 17.62 -6.80 -19.56
N ARG A 437 16.44 -6.89 -18.93
CA ARG A 437 15.39 -5.87 -19.00
C ARG A 437 15.78 -4.54 -18.34
N ILE A 438 16.62 -4.55 -17.31
CA ILE A 438 17.07 -3.33 -16.63
C ILE A 438 18.26 -2.64 -17.33
N GLN A 439 18.80 -3.24 -18.41
CA GLN A 439 19.94 -2.71 -19.15
C GLN A 439 19.52 -1.92 -20.40
N PHE A 440 19.94 -0.65 -20.45
CA PHE A 440 19.86 0.28 -21.57
C PHE A 440 20.56 -0.24 -22.82
N ARG A 441 21.71 -0.93 -22.73
CA ARG A 441 22.34 -1.52 -23.93
C ARG A 441 21.41 -2.45 -24.71
N LEU A 442 20.49 -3.12 -24.02
CA LEU A 442 19.55 -4.08 -24.59
C LEU A 442 18.16 -3.48 -24.84
N ASN A 443 17.71 -2.55 -23.99
CA ASN A 443 16.33 -2.05 -23.97
C ASN A 443 16.21 -0.51 -24.03
N GLN A 444 17.23 0.19 -24.56
CA GLN A 444 17.33 1.67 -24.55
C GLN A 444 16.01 2.39 -24.86
N SER A 445 15.37 2.06 -25.98
CA SER A 445 14.17 2.79 -26.44
C SER A 445 12.99 2.69 -25.48
N GLN A 446 12.90 1.62 -24.67
CA GLN A 446 11.83 1.43 -23.70
C GLN A 446 12.19 2.11 -22.38
N LEU A 447 13.45 1.99 -21.94
CA LEU A 447 13.87 2.55 -20.66
C LEU A 447 13.99 4.08 -20.69
N GLU A 448 14.25 4.69 -21.86
CA GLU A 448 14.24 6.15 -22.03
C GLU A 448 12.82 6.75 -22.04
N GLU A 449 11.76 5.94 -22.19
CA GLU A 449 10.36 6.40 -22.10
C GLU A 449 9.88 6.56 -20.65
N LEU A 450 10.56 5.93 -19.70
CA LEU A 450 10.21 5.99 -18.28
C LEU A 450 10.60 7.34 -17.68
N ASP A 451 9.67 7.96 -16.94
CA ASP A 451 9.94 9.23 -16.28
C ASP A 451 10.96 9.08 -15.12
N ASP A 452 12.00 9.91 -15.14
CA ASP A 452 13.07 9.95 -14.12
C ASP A 452 13.14 11.33 -13.41
N GLU A 453 12.08 12.14 -13.52
CA GLU A 453 12.02 13.49 -12.93
C GLU A 453 10.89 13.67 -11.91
N THR A 454 9.68 13.19 -12.19
CA THR A 454 8.52 13.39 -11.31
C THR A 454 8.45 12.33 -10.21
N LEU A 455 8.15 12.76 -8.99
CA LEU A 455 8.03 11.88 -7.84
C LEU A 455 6.56 11.55 -7.59
N ASP A 456 6.27 10.26 -7.40
CA ASP A 456 4.96 9.75 -6.97
C ASP A 456 4.70 9.96 -5.46
N ASP A 457 3.57 9.45 -4.97
CA ASP A 457 3.20 9.53 -3.55
C ASP A 457 4.22 8.84 -2.61
N ASP A 458 4.99 7.88 -3.13
CA ASP A 458 6.07 7.18 -2.41
C ASP A 458 7.42 7.92 -2.52
N LYS A 459 7.45 9.12 -3.11
CA LYS A 459 8.66 9.91 -3.41
C LYS A 459 9.63 9.18 -4.34
N GLN A 460 9.13 8.43 -5.32
CA GLN A 460 9.94 7.73 -6.32
C GLN A 460 9.55 8.12 -7.74
N THR A 461 10.51 8.06 -8.66
CA THR A 461 10.24 8.23 -10.10
C THR A 461 9.70 6.95 -10.71
N GLU A 462 9.10 7.03 -11.90
CA GLU A 462 8.64 5.85 -12.64
C GLU A 462 9.80 4.88 -12.93
N TRP A 463 10.96 5.43 -13.34
CA TRP A 463 12.20 4.67 -13.50
C TRP A 463 12.64 3.96 -12.21
N GLN A 464 12.60 4.65 -11.06
CA GLN A 464 12.96 4.06 -9.77
C GLN A 464 11.99 2.95 -9.36
N ARG A 465 10.69 3.12 -9.58
CA ARG A 465 9.68 2.10 -9.33
C ARG A 465 9.93 0.86 -10.20
N TYR A 466 10.17 1.05 -11.50
CA TYR A 466 10.46 -0.01 -12.45
C TYR A 466 11.69 -0.83 -12.06
N LEU A 467 12.80 -0.13 -11.75
CA LEU A 467 14.04 -0.77 -11.33
C LEU A 467 13.88 -1.50 -10.00
N ARG A 468 13.28 -0.86 -8.99
CA ARG A 468 13.04 -1.47 -7.66
C ARG A 468 12.26 -2.78 -7.75
N GLN A 469 11.16 -2.81 -8.49
CA GLN A 469 10.35 -4.03 -8.64
C GLN A 469 11.11 -5.14 -9.38
N SER A 470 11.90 -4.78 -10.40
CA SER A 470 12.77 -5.74 -11.10
C SER A 470 13.84 -6.31 -10.17
N LEU A 471 14.50 -5.46 -9.37
CA LEU A 471 15.53 -5.89 -8.41
C LEU A 471 14.96 -6.72 -7.25
N GLU A 472 13.70 -6.54 -6.87
CA GLU A 472 13.05 -7.38 -5.85
C GLU A 472 12.86 -8.83 -6.34
N VAL A 473 12.59 -9.02 -7.63
CA VAL A 473 12.58 -10.37 -8.24
C VAL A 473 13.98 -10.97 -8.22
N VAL A 474 15.03 -10.20 -8.54
CA VAL A 474 16.43 -10.65 -8.43
C VAL A 474 16.78 -11.05 -7.00
N ALA A 475 16.37 -10.27 -6.00
CA ALA A 475 16.58 -10.55 -4.58
C ALA A 475 15.89 -11.84 -4.12
N ARG A 476 14.64 -12.06 -4.52
CA ARG A 476 13.93 -13.32 -4.25
C ARG A 476 14.59 -14.53 -4.91
N VAL A 477 15.15 -14.37 -6.11
CA VAL A 477 15.93 -15.44 -6.76
C VAL A 477 17.27 -15.67 -6.04
N MET A 478 17.95 -14.61 -5.56
CA MET A 478 19.16 -14.71 -4.73
C MET A 478 18.93 -15.51 -3.44
N GLU A 479 17.76 -15.39 -2.81
CA GLU A 479 17.40 -16.19 -1.63
C GLU A 479 17.42 -17.70 -1.95
N LEU A 480 16.99 -18.07 -3.16
CA LEU A 480 16.83 -19.48 -3.59
C LEU A 480 18.08 -20.06 -4.26
N LEU A 481 18.79 -19.28 -5.08
CA LEU A 481 19.92 -19.69 -5.90
C LEU A 481 21.14 -18.75 -5.75
N PRO A 482 21.68 -18.59 -4.54
CA PRO A 482 22.67 -17.56 -4.22
C PRO A 482 23.94 -17.60 -5.08
N SER A 483 24.57 -18.78 -5.20
CA SER A 483 25.82 -18.94 -5.96
C SER A 483 25.62 -18.71 -7.46
N GLN A 484 24.47 -19.12 -8.00
CA GLN A 484 24.15 -18.94 -9.41
C GLN A 484 23.82 -17.48 -9.70
N THR A 485 23.07 -16.82 -8.82
CA THR A 485 22.78 -15.39 -8.95
C THR A 485 24.03 -14.54 -8.94
N PHE A 486 24.98 -14.83 -8.05
CA PHE A 486 26.29 -14.18 -8.05
C PHE A 486 27.06 -14.45 -9.35
N SER A 487 27.09 -15.71 -9.82
CA SER A 487 27.80 -16.09 -11.04
C SER A 487 27.23 -15.47 -12.32
N ASP A 488 25.95 -15.14 -12.38
CA ASP A 488 25.32 -14.47 -13.53
C ASP A 488 25.43 -12.93 -13.41
N LEU A 489 25.32 -12.35 -12.21
CA LEU A 489 25.33 -10.90 -11.99
C LEU A 489 26.74 -10.29 -11.99
N PHE A 490 27.68 -10.90 -11.27
CA PHE A 490 29.00 -10.31 -11.01
C PHE A 490 29.85 -10.09 -12.28
N PRO A 491 29.89 -11.01 -13.26
CA PRO A 491 30.63 -10.78 -14.50
C PRO A 491 30.10 -9.60 -15.31
N VAL A 492 28.78 -9.42 -15.34
CA VAL A 492 28.12 -8.32 -16.07
C VAL A 492 28.44 -6.98 -15.41
N LEU A 493 28.39 -6.92 -14.08
CA LEU A 493 28.86 -5.76 -13.31
C LEU A 493 30.33 -5.46 -13.62
N GLN A 494 31.20 -6.48 -13.64
CA GLN A 494 32.63 -6.31 -13.83
C GLN A 494 32.96 -5.69 -15.20
N GLU A 495 32.27 -6.09 -16.27
CA GLU A 495 32.45 -5.51 -17.61
C GLU A 495 32.18 -4.00 -17.60
N ASP A 496 31.08 -3.57 -16.98
CA ASP A 496 30.69 -2.16 -16.91
C ASP A 496 31.62 -1.35 -15.99
N LEU A 497 32.08 -1.96 -14.90
CA LEU A 497 33.09 -1.38 -14.02
C LEU A 497 34.41 -1.12 -14.75
N ASP A 498 34.88 -2.08 -15.55
CA ASP A 498 36.12 -1.95 -16.31
C ASP A 498 36.04 -0.79 -17.33
N ILE A 499 34.86 -0.57 -17.92
CA ILE A 499 34.62 0.59 -18.80
C ILE A 499 34.73 1.90 -18.03
N TYR A 500 34.09 2.02 -16.86
CA TYR A 500 34.10 3.23 -16.05
C TYR A 500 35.51 3.56 -15.51
N LEU A 501 36.20 2.56 -14.95
CA LEU A 501 37.58 2.69 -14.46
C LEU A 501 38.56 2.99 -15.60
N GLY A 502 38.27 2.49 -16.81
CA GLY A 502 39.03 2.78 -18.01
C GLY A 502 38.89 4.20 -18.54
N LEU A 503 37.94 5.03 -18.07
CA LEU A 503 37.70 6.37 -18.62
C LEU A 503 38.89 7.32 -18.48
N GLN A 504 39.75 7.13 -17.47
CA GLN A 504 40.92 7.96 -17.23
C GLN A 504 41.86 8.01 -18.44
N GLN A 505 41.97 6.93 -19.23
CA GLN A 505 42.83 6.89 -20.42
C GLN A 505 42.35 7.84 -21.53
N PHE A 506 41.08 8.23 -21.52
CA PHE A 506 40.48 9.15 -22.49
C PHE A 506 40.49 10.61 -22.00
N ILE A 507 41.01 10.90 -20.81
CA ILE A 507 41.09 12.26 -20.27
C ILE A 507 42.37 12.94 -20.77
N VAL A 508 42.21 13.98 -21.59
CA VAL A 508 43.31 14.80 -22.09
C VAL A 508 43.40 16.09 -21.28
N ARG A 509 44.62 16.48 -20.91
CA ARG A 509 44.89 17.75 -20.22
C ARG A 509 45.24 18.83 -21.23
N SER A 510 44.48 19.92 -21.27
CA SER A 510 44.76 21.09 -22.11
C SER A 510 44.98 22.31 -21.21
N GLY A 511 46.20 22.49 -20.73
CA GLY A 511 46.52 23.53 -19.74
C GLY A 511 45.91 23.20 -18.36
N ALA A 512 45.07 24.09 -17.83
CA ALA A 512 44.39 23.91 -16.54
C ALA A 512 43.08 23.10 -16.65
N SER A 513 42.51 22.90 -17.84
CA SER A 513 41.27 22.14 -18.03
C SER A 513 41.54 20.67 -18.36
N ARG A 514 40.65 19.81 -17.87
CA ARG A 514 40.62 18.36 -18.15
C ARG A 514 39.42 18.09 -19.04
N ARG A 515 39.63 17.43 -20.17
CA ARG A 515 38.58 17.11 -21.13
C ARG A 515 38.52 15.62 -21.42
N LEU A 516 37.31 15.05 -21.43
CA LEU A 516 37.04 13.69 -21.88
C LEU A 516 37.03 13.66 -23.41
N ASN A 517 37.97 12.93 -24.01
CA ASN A 517 38.17 12.83 -25.45
C ASN A 517 37.31 11.72 -26.08
N ILE A 518 36.02 11.73 -25.78
CA ILE A 518 35.00 10.88 -26.41
C ILE A 518 33.99 11.85 -27.02
N THR A 519 34.05 12.01 -28.35
CA THR A 519 33.33 13.06 -29.07
C THR A 519 32.41 12.52 -30.17
N ALA A 520 32.64 11.30 -30.64
CA ALA A 520 31.78 10.66 -31.62
C ALA A 520 30.43 10.32 -30.99
N GLU A 521 29.33 10.69 -31.64
CA GLU A 521 27.96 10.50 -31.13
C GLU A 521 27.65 9.04 -30.79
N ALA A 522 28.08 8.10 -31.65
CA ALA A 522 27.89 6.68 -31.42
C ALA A 522 28.62 6.17 -30.16
N ASP A 523 29.82 6.70 -29.88
CA ASP A 523 30.60 6.31 -28.70
C ASP A 523 30.06 6.98 -27.43
N CYS A 524 29.59 8.23 -27.53
CA CYS A 524 28.86 8.89 -26.44
C CYS A 524 27.59 8.13 -26.07
N ARG A 525 26.81 7.65 -27.06
CA ARG A 525 25.59 6.86 -26.81
C ARG A 525 25.89 5.51 -26.18
N LYS A 526 26.94 4.82 -26.63
CA LYS A 526 27.40 3.56 -25.99
C LYS A 526 27.83 3.79 -24.56
N LEU A 527 28.59 4.86 -24.30
CA LEU A 527 29.02 5.22 -22.96
C LEU A 527 27.83 5.57 -22.07
N HIS A 528 26.87 6.35 -22.56
CA HIS A 528 25.63 6.65 -21.84
C HIS A 528 24.92 5.37 -21.39
N CYS A 529 24.69 4.43 -22.31
CA CYS A 529 24.05 3.15 -21.98
C CYS A 529 24.89 2.36 -20.95
N ALA A 530 26.21 2.28 -21.12
CA ALA A 530 27.11 1.60 -20.18
C ALA A 530 27.07 2.19 -18.77
N LEU A 531 27.01 3.52 -18.64
CA LEU A 531 26.95 4.18 -17.33
C LEU A 531 25.59 3.99 -16.66
N ARG A 532 24.48 4.05 -17.42
CA ARG A 532 23.15 3.76 -16.90
C ARG A 532 23.02 2.29 -16.48
N ASP A 533 23.57 1.36 -17.26
CA ASP A 533 23.63 -0.07 -16.92
C ASP A 533 24.41 -0.29 -15.63
N LEU A 534 25.59 0.32 -15.52
CA LEU A 534 26.39 0.27 -14.30
C LEU A 534 25.63 0.80 -13.08
N SER A 535 24.93 1.92 -13.23
CA SER A 535 24.09 2.50 -12.17
C SER A 535 22.98 1.53 -11.72
N SER A 536 22.30 0.86 -12.65
CA SER A 536 21.30 -0.17 -12.36
C SER A 536 21.91 -1.38 -11.64
N LEU A 537 23.09 -1.84 -12.08
CA LEU A 537 23.78 -3.01 -11.51
C LEU A 537 24.38 -2.71 -10.12
N LEU A 538 24.88 -1.50 -9.88
CA LEU A 538 25.33 -1.07 -8.55
C LEU A 538 24.16 -1.08 -7.55
N GLN A 539 22.98 -0.62 -7.96
CA GLN A 539 21.76 -0.73 -7.16
C GLN A 539 21.35 -2.18 -6.92
N ALA A 540 21.46 -3.06 -7.93
CA ALA A 540 21.22 -4.49 -7.78
C ALA A 540 22.11 -5.08 -6.68
N VAL A 541 23.42 -4.83 -6.74
CA VAL A 541 24.39 -5.36 -5.77
C VAL A 541 24.19 -4.77 -4.38
N GLY A 542 23.81 -3.50 -4.28
CA GLY A 542 23.41 -2.87 -3.02
C GLY A 542 22.18 -3.53 -2.39
N ARG A 543 21.14 -3.83 -3.19
CA ARG A 543 19.94 -4.56 -2.73
C ARG A 543 20.26 -5.96 -2.22
N LEU A 544 21.28 -6.63 -2.77
CA LEU A 544 21.68 -7.98 -2.37
C LEU A 544 22.54 -8.04 -1.08
N ALA A 545 22.92 -6.91 -0.48
CA ALA A 545 23.84 -6.85 0.66
C ALA A 545 23.38 -7.70 1.86
N GLU A 546 22.07 -7.76 2.13
CA GLU A 546 21.51 -8.51 3.27
C GLU A 546 21.77 -10.02 3.19
N PHE A 547 21.87 -10.58 1.98
CA PHE A 547 22.09 -12.01 1.72
C PHE A 547 23.53 -12.47 1.99
N PHE A 548 24.42 -11.57 2.42
CA PHE A 548 25.79 -11.86 2.81
C PHE A 548 26.01 -11.77 4.33
N THR A 549 24.96 -11.49 5.11
CA THR A 549 25.05 -11.31 6.57
C THR A 549 24.42 -12.47 7.35
N GLY A 550 24.69 -12.55 8.65
CA GLY A 550 24.06 -13.52 9.54
C GLY A 550 24.70 -14.91 9.41
N ASP A 551 23.88 -15.98 9.43
CA ASP A 551 24.39 -17.36 9.46
C ASP A 551 25.19 -17.74 8.19
N VAL A 552 24.93 -17.08 7.06
CA VAL A 552 25.61 -17.33 5.78
C VAL A 552 26.90 -16.51 5.60
N PHE A 553 27.22 -15.61 6.54
CA PHE A 553 28.36 -14.69 6.45
C PHE A 553 29.68 -15.39 6.13
N THR A 554 30.01 -16.45 6.86
CA THR A 554 31.27 -17.19 6.67
C THR A 554 31.32 -17.91 5.33
N THR A 555 30.20 -18.50 4.90
CA THR A 555 30.12 -19.26 3.64
C THR A 555 30.24 -18.39 2.40
N ARG A 556 29.80 -17.13 2.47
CA ARG A 556 29.78 -16.17 1.35
C ARG A 556 30.73 -15.00 1.54
N PHE A 557 31.66 -15.10 2.49
CA PHE A 557 32.56 -14.01 2.85
C PHE A 557 33.37 -13.53 1.64
N ASN A 558 33.92 -14.46 0.84
CA ASN A 558 34.77 -14.13 -0.31
C ASN A 558 33.99 -13.41 -1.42
N ASP A 559 32.75 -13.83 -1.69
CA ASP A 559 31.89 -13.21 -2.70
C ASP A 559 31.56 -11.76 -2.31
N ALA A 560 31.16 -11.54 -1.04
CA ALA A 560 30.88 -10.22 -0.50
C ALA A 560 32.14 -9.33 -0.47
N LEU A 561 33.28 -9.90 -0.06
CA LEU A 561 34.56 -9.19 -0.02
C LEU A 561 34.97 -8.72 -1.42
N ALA A 562 34.82 -9.56 -2.45
CA ALA A 562 35.11 -9.19 -3.83
C ALA A 562 34.23 -8.01 -4.30
N ILE A 563 32.95 -8.02 -3.97
CA ILE A 563 32.04 -6.90 -4.23
C ILE A 563 32.52 -5.63 -3.52
N VAL A 564 32.73 -5.70 -2.20
CA VAL A 564 33.07 -4.53 -1.39
C VAL A 564 34.41 -3.92 -1.84
N GLN A 565 35.41 -4.75 -2.16
CA GLN A 565 36.68 -4.28 -2.72
C GLN A 565 36.49 -3.48 -4.01
N ARG A 566 35.66 -3.98 -4.94
CA ARG A 566 35.34 -3.26 -6.18
C ARG A 566 34.57 -1.96 -5.93
N LEU A 567 33.61 -1.96 -5.01
CA LEU A 567 32.88 -0.75 -4.65
C LEU A 567 33.82 0.32 -4.09
N VAL A 568 34.74 -0.04 -3.19
CA VAL A 568 35.75 0.87 -2.65
C VAL A 568 36.67 1.39 -3.74
N GLU A 569 37.16 0.53 -4.63
CA GLU A 569 38.02 0.92 -5.77
C GLU A 569 37.33 1.97 -6.66
N VAL A 570 36.07 1.74 -7.00
CA VAL A 570 35.28 2.61 -7.88
C VAL A 570 34.97 3.94 -7.21
N SER A 571 34.62 3.95 -5.92
CA SER A 571 34.42 5.18 -5.16
C SER A 571 35.74 5.96 -5.01
N CYS A 572 36.87 5.29 -4.76
CA CYS A 572 38.18 5.93 -4.74
C CYS A 572 38.51 6.58 -6.09
N TYR A 573 38.30 5.85 -7.19
CA TYR A 573 38.51 6.36 -8.55
C TYR A 573 37.64 7.59 -8.84
N GLY A 574 36.33 7.51 -8.56
CA GLY A 574 35.38 8.61 -8.76
C GLY A 574 35.80 9.88 -8.02
N SER A 575 36.23 9.75 -6.75
CA SER A 575 36.66 10.88 -5.91
C SER A 575 38.04 11.44 -6.28
N GLN A 576 38.94 10.63 -6.82
CA GLN A 576 40.27 11.09 -7.26
C GLN A 576 40.21 11.82 -8.61
N ILE A 577 39.40 11.29 -9.54
CA ILE A 577 39.30 11.84 -10.89
C ILE A 577 38.32 13.01 -10.95
N CYS A 578 37.26 13.01 -10.12
CA CYS A 578 36.18 14.00 -10.14
C CYS A 578 35.60 14.16 -11.55
N LEU A 579 35.10 13.07 -12.14
CA LEU A 579 34.59 13.05 -13.53
C LEU A 579 33.46 14.07 -13.78
N TYR A 580 32.73 14.48 -12.75
CA TYR A 580 31.70 15.53 -12.82
C TYR A 580 32.25 16.93 -13.11
N ASP A 581 33.55 17.18 -12.89
CA ASP A 581 34.26 18.44 -13.18
C ASP A 581 35.03 18.42 -14.51
N VAL A 582 34.98 17.30 -15.25
CA VAL A 582 35.70 17.15 -16.53
C VAL A 582 34.84 17.71 -17.67
N GLU A 583 35.43 18.51 -18.55
CA GLU A 583 34.76 19.00 -19.77
C GLU A 583 34.46 17.83 -20.72
N MET A 584 33.27 17.78 -21.31
CA MET A 584 32.85 16.68 -22.18
C MET A 584 31.99 17.17 -23.34
N ALA A 585 31.87 16.36 -24.40
CA ALA A 585 31.16 16.74 -25.62
C ALA A 585 29.64 16.93 -25.41
N VAL A 586 29.01 16.07 -24.60
CA VAL A 586 27.55 16.07 -24.36
C VAL A 586 27.26 16.11 -22.85
N PRO A 587 27.50 17.26 -22.19
CA PRO A 587 27.42 17.37 -20.73
C PRO A 587 26.00 17.20 -20.18
N SER A 588 24.96 17.50 -20.96
CA SER A 588 23.56 17.34 -20.50
C SER A 588 23.16 15.89 -20.28
N VAL A 589 23.84 14.93 -20.92
CA VAL A 589 23.52 13.49 -20.84
C VAL A 589 24.54 12.77 -19.96
N LEU A 590 25.84 12.88 -20.31
CA LEU A 590 26.88 12.08 -19.66
C LEU A 590 27.22 12.55 -18.24
N LYS A 591 27.06 13.84 -17.92
CA LYS A 591 27.40 14.35 -16.58
C LYS A 591 26.45 13.80 -15.52
N PRO A 592 25.11 13.81 -15.70
CA PRO A 592 24.19 13.08 -14.83
C PRO A 592 24.55 11.60 -14.66
N ASP A 593 24.88 10.87 -15.73
CA ASP A 593 25.23 9.45 -15.63
C ASP A 593 26.48 9.20 -14.78
N LEU A 594 27.52 10.01 -14.97
CA LEU A 594 28.77 9.92 -14.21
C LEU A 594 28.57 10.27 -12.73
N ILE A 595 27.70 11.24 -12.46
CA ILE A 595 27.27 11.60 -11.10
C ILE A 595 26.54 10.42 -10.47
N ASP A 596 25.65 9.79 -11.22
CA ASP A 596 24.81 8.67 -10.76
C ASP A 596 25.62 7.43 -10.47
N VAL A 597 26.52 7.01 -11.37
CA VAL A 597 27.42 5.87 -11.13
C VAL A 597 28.21 6.07 -9.83
N HIS A 598 28.78 7.26 -9.63
CA HIS A 598 29.56 7.52 -8.43
C HIS A 598 28.68 7.55 -7.17
N ALA A 599 27.52 8.22 -7.21
CA ALA A 599 26.56 8.22 -6.12
C ALA A 599 26.08 6.80 -5.76
N GLN A 600 25.74 5.98 -6.76
CA GLN A 600 25.32 4.60 -6.55
C GLN A 600 26.45 3.69 -6.07
N SER A 601 27.71 3.95 -6.41
CA SER A 601 28.84 3.21 -5.84
C SER A 601 28.95 3.42 -4.33
N LEU A 602 28.74 4.66 -3.86
CA LEU A 602 28.74 5.03 -2.44
C LEU A 602 27.52 4.46 -1.72
N ALA A 603 26.34 4.52 -2.35
CA ALA A 603 25.10 3.96 -1.81
C ALA A 603 25.15 2.43 -1.72
N ALA A 604 25.72 1.76 -2.73
CA ALA A 604 25.98 0.32 -2.69
C ALA A 604 26.96 -0.02 -1.56
N LEU A 605 28.06 0.72 -1.41
CA LEU A 605 29.00 0.51 -0.31
C LEU A 605 28.35 0.73 1.07
N GLN A 606 27.45 1.72 1.17
CA GLN A 606 26.65 1.98 2.37
C GLN A 606 25.75 0.78 2.72
N ALA A 607 25.13 0.13 1.73
CA ALA A 607 24.29 -1.04 1.94
C ALA A 607 25.05 -2.22 2.60
N TYR A 608 26.35 -2.35 2.34
CA TYR A 608 27.23 -3.35 2.99
C TYR A 608 27.68 -2.96 4.41
N SER A 609 27.16 -1.89 5.01
CA SER A 609 27.53 -1.48 6.38
C SER A 609 27.26 -2.55 7.45
N HIS A 610 26.19 -3.33 7.33
CA HIS A 610 25.94 -4.46 8.25
C HIS A 610 26.95 -5.60 8.06
N TRP A 611 27.33 -5.89 6.82
CA TRP A 611 28.39 -6.86 6.51
C TRP A 611 29.74 -6.40 7.07
N LEU A 612 30.09 -5.12 6.88
CA LEU A 612 31.30 -4.51 7.44
C LEU A 612 31.28 -4.52 8.98
N ALA A 613 30.12 -4.36 9.62
CA ALA A 613 29.99 -4.46 11.07
C ALA A 613 30.25 -5.88 11.58
N GLN A 614 29.76 -6.91 10.89
CA GLN A 614 30.08 -8.32 11.20
C GLN A 614 31.57 -8.62 10.97
N PHE A 615 32.15 -8.10 9.89
CA PHE A 615 33.59 -8.23 9.62
C PHE A 615 34.45 -7.55 10.70
N CYS A 616 34.06 -6.35 11.14
CA CYS A 616 34.68 -5.64 12.27
C CYS A 616 34.68 -6.51 13.55
N GLY A 617 33.54 -7.15 13.85
CA GLY A 617 33.41 -8.05 14.99
C GLY A 617 34.33 -9.26 14.92
N GLU A 618 34.51 -9.87 13.75
CA GLU A 618 35.40 -11.02 13.56
C GLU A 618 36.89 -10.62 13.61
N VAL A 619 37.24 -9.47 13.02
CA VAL A 619 38.61 -8.91 13.05
C VAL A 619 39.04 -8.49 14.45
N GLN A 620 38.11 -8.13 15.33
CA GLN A 620 38.43 -7.92 16.75
C GLN A 620 38.76 -9.22 17.48
N ARG A 621 38.33 -10.39 16.96
CA ARG A 621 38.67 -11.72 17.51
C ARG A 621 39.96 -12.30 16.95
N GLN A 622 40.30 -11.96 15.71
CA GLN A 622 41.50 -12.43 15.01
C GLN A 622 42.63 -11.37 15.06
N GLN A 623 43.91 -11.78 15.00
CA GLN A 623 45.04 -10.82 15.09
C GLN A 623 45.36 -10.09 13.79
N ASP A 624 44.80 -10.50 12.64
CA ASP A 624 45.05 -9.84 11.35
C ASP A 624 44.00 -8.76 11.05
N GLN A 625 44.36 -7.51 11.32
CA GLN A 625 43.47 -6.35 11.18
C GLN A 625 43.65 -5.59 9.86
N THR A 626 44.67 -5.94 9.08
CA THR A 626 45.18 -5.10 7.99
C THR A 626 44.16 -4.86 6.89
N GLN A 627 43.55 -5.92 6.34
CA GLN A 627 42.60 -5.82 5.24
C GLN A 627 41.36 -4.99 5.57
N PHE A 628 40.79 -5.15 6.77
CA PHE A 628 39.63 -4.37 7.21
C PHE A 628 39.98 -2.90 7.42
N MET A 629 41.11 -2.62 8.07
CA MET A 629 41.62 -1.27 8.26
C MET A 629 41.80 -0.54 6.93
N ASP A 630 42.37 -1.22 5.93
CA ASP A 630 42.62 -0.65 4.59
C ASP A 630 41.32 -0.35 3.85
N LEU A 631 40.32 -1.22 3.93
CA LEU A 631 39.00 -1.01 3.33
C LEU A 631 38.31 0.23 3.92
N ILE A 632 38.24 0.33 5.25
CA ILE A 632 37.61 1.47 5.92
C ILE A 632 38.39 2.76 5.66
N THR A 633 39.72 2.71 5.72
CA THR A 633 40.58 3.88 5.45
C THR A 633 40.39 4.39 4.03
N SER A 634 40.39 3.49 3.04
CA SER A 634 40.16 3.82 1.64
C SER A 634 38.76 4.38 1.40
N SER A 635 37.74 3.77 2.02
CA SER A 635 36.35 4.26 1.96
C SER A 635 36.23 5.70 2.47
N MET A 636 36.85 6.00 3.62
CA MET A 636 36.84 7.35 4.19
C MET A 636 37.68 8.34 3.37
N ALA A 637 38.81 7.90 2.83
CA ALA A 637 39.61 8.70 1.90
C ALA A 637 38.85 9.06 0.61
N ALA A 638 37.99 8.16 0.11
CA ALA A 638 37.09 8.44 -1.01
C ALA A 638 35.94 9.39 -0.61
N THR A 639 35.41 9.25 0.61
CA THR A 639 34.24 10.01 1.07
C THR A 639 34.58 11.47 1.39
N THR A 640 35.69 11.74 2.07
CA THR A 640 36.03 13.07 2.59
C THR A 640 36.08 14.18 1.53
N PRO A 641 36.70 14.00 0.34
CA PRO A 641 36.74 15.04 -0.69
C PRO A 641 35.36 15.46 -1.22
N LEU A 642 34.37 14.58 -1.13
CA LEU A 642 33.02 14.82 -1.62
C LEU A 642 32.18 15.69 -0.68
N ILE A 643 32.60 15.85 0.58
CA ILE A 643 31.92 16.68 1.58
C ILE A 643 32.34 18.14 1.40
N ASN A 644 31.86 18.74 0.32
CA ASN A 644 32.17 20.11 -0.07
C ASN A 644 30.97 20.73 -0.82
N ALA A 645 30.68 22.01 -0.55
CA ALA A 645 29.56 22.72 -1.15
C ALA A 645 29.64 22.86 -2.70
N LYS A 646 30.81 22.61 -3.31
CA LYS A 646 30.99 22.63 -4.78
C LYS A 646 30.61 21.32 -5.47
N VAL A 647 30.43 20.25 -4.71
CA VAL A 647 30.12 18.91 -5.22
C VAL A 647 28.61 18.83 -5.51
N PRO A 648 28.16 18.15 -6.58
CA PRO A 648 26.74 17.97 -6.84
C PRO A 648 26.02 17.32 -5.66
N GLU A 649 24.82 17.82 -5.35
CA GLU A 649 24.08 17.48 -4.13
C GLU A 649 23.84 15.97 -3.96
N LYS A 650 23.48 15.25 -5.04
CA LYS A 650 23.29 13.79 -5.01
C LYS A 650 24.53 13.02 -4.55
N LEU A 651 25.73 13.40 -5.01
CA LEU A 651 26.99 12.79 -4.55
C LEU A 651 27.30 13.16 -3.11
N LEU A 652 27.14 14.44 -2.77
CA LEU A 652 27.38 14.96 -1.43
C LEU A 652 26.53 14.19 -0.41
N LEU A 653 25.23 14.04 -0.66
CA LEU A 653 24.32 13.29 0.21
C LEU A 653 24.69 11.81 0.30
N SER A 654 25.03 11.17 -0.81
CA SER A 654 25.48 9.76 -0.82
C SER A 654 26.74 9.56 0.04
N ALA A 655 27.72 10.48 -0.06
CA ALA A 655 28.92 10.48 0.78
C ALA A 655 28.59 10.70 2.26
N CYS A 656 27.68 11.64 2.57
CA CYS A 656 27.21 11.88 3.93
C CYS A 656 26.51 10.66 4.54
N HIS A 657 25.66 9.96 3.77
CA HIS A 657 24.97 8.75 4.24
C HIS A 657 25.94 7.60 4.49
N LEU A 658 26.95 7.40 3.64
CA LEU A 658 28.02 6.43 3.89
C LEU A 658 28.78 6.75 5.19
N LEU A 659 29.14 8.02 5.40
CA LEU A 659 29.80 8.46 6.64
C LEU A 659 28.93 8.19 7.89
N VAL A 660 27.63 8.45 7.80
CA VAL A 660 26.67 8.13 8.87
C VAL A 660 26.63 6.63 9.14
N SER A 661 26.52 5.78 8.11
CA SER A 661 26.49 4.31 8.29
C SER A 661 27.78 3.76 8.90
N MET A 662 28.94 4.32 8.56
CA MET A 662 30.22 3.97 9.20
C MET A 662 30.25 4.38 10.69
N ALA A 663 29.69 5.55 11.00
CA ALA A 663 29.59 6.09 12.35
C ALA A 663 28.58 5.35 13.25
N THR A 664 27.47 4.87 12.69
CA THR A 664 26.36 4.29 13.46
C THR A 664 26.39 2.76 13.50
N THR A 665 26.72 2.13 12.38
CA THR A 665 26.56 0.69 12.19
C THR A 665 27.89 -0.03 12.39
N VAL A 666 28.92 0.33 11.62
CA VAL A 666 30.23 -0.36 11.64
C VAL A 666 31.03 -0.04 12.91
N ARG A 667 31.08 1.25 13.30
CA ARG A 667 31.73 1.76 14.51
C ARG A 667 33.18 1.25 14.73
N PRO A 668 34.09 1.37 13.76
CA PRO A 668 35.50 1.04 13.98
C PRO A 668 36.14 1.99 15.01
N VAL A 669 36.93 1.45 15.93
CA VAL A 669 37.57 2.20 17.03
C VAL A 669 38.46 3.34 16.52
N PHE A 670 39.20 3.08 15.43
CA PHE A 670 40.16 4.00 14.82
C PHE A 670 39.52 5.04 13.89
N LEU A 671 38.20 4.96 13.62
CA LEU A 671 37.51 5.80 12.62
C LEU A 671 37.72 7.30 12.88
N VAL A 672 37.56 7.73 14.13
CA VAL A 672 37.75 9.13 14.54
C VAL A 672 39.19 9.56 14.31
N SER A 673 40.18 8.68 14.46
CA SER A 673 41.59 8.99 14.31
C SER A 673 42.05 9.09 12.85
N LEU A 674 41.23 8.70 11.88
CA LEU A 674 41.59 8.78 10.47
C LEU A 674 41.77 10.24 10.03
N PRO A 675 42.85 10.59 9.30
CA PRO A 675 43.08 11.95 8.81
C PRO A 675 41.90 12.48 7.99
N ALA A 676 41.28 11.61 7.19
CA ALA A 676 40.11 11.92 6.39
C ALA A 676 38.92 12.42 7.23
N VAL A 677 38.68 11.80 8.38
CA VAL A 677 37.59 12.17 9.31
C VAL A 677 37.97 13.40 10.14
N GLN A 678 39.22 13.50 10.57
CA GLN A 678 39.73 14.69 11.28
C GLN A 678 39.63 15.96 10.43
N ASN A 679 39.87 15.86 9.12
CA ASN A 679 39.66 16.98 8.20
C ASN A 679 38.21 17.47 8.18
N ILE A 680 37.23 16.55 8.22
CA ILE A 680 35.80 16.89 8.28
C ILE A 680 35.46 17.51 9.65
N PHE A 681 36.00 16.95 10.74
CA PHE A 681 35.79 17.50 12.08
C PHE A 681 36.31 18.94 12.19
N ASN A 682 37.51 19.22 11.64
CA ASN A 682 38.09 20.55 11.61
C ASN A 682 37.32 21.49 10.66
N LEU A 683 36.82 21.00 9.52
CA LEU A 683 35.97 21.77 8.62
C LEU A 683 34.73 22.32 9.34
N ILE A 684 34.05 21.48 10.12
CA ILE A 684 32.85 21.89 10.88
C ILE A 684 33.21 22.76 12.09
N THR A 685 34.30 22.45 12.80
CA THR A 685 34.62 23.14 14.07
C THR A 685 35.37 24.45 13.90
N GLU A 686 36.19 24.61 12.85
CA GLU A 686 37.11 25.75 12.68
C GLU A 686 36.69 26.69 11.53
N ASN A 687 35.94 26.23 10.52
CA ASN A 687 35.66 26.99 9.31
C ASN A 687 34.20 27.46 9.19
N HIS A 688 33.83 28.50 9.94
CA HIS A 688 32.47 29.05 9.99
C HIS A 688 31.93 29.62 8.65
N ASN A 689 32.78 29.78 7.64
CA ASN A 689 32.42 30.34 6.33
C ASN A 689 32.06 29.27 5.29
N HIS A 690 32.33 27.99 5.54
CA HIS A 690 31.99 26.90 4.62
C HIS A 690 30.60 26.34 4.94
N ARG A 691 29.56 26.83 4.25
CA ARG A 691 28.19 26.36 4.45
C ARG A 691 27.86 25.22 3.48
N LEU A 692 27.72 24.03 4.03
CA LEU A 692 27.11 22.90 3.33
C LEU A 692 25.60 23.13 3.18
N PRO A 693 24.94 22.49 2.19
CA PRO A 693 23.49 22.38 2.14
C PRO A 693 22.91 21.86 3.47
N PRO A 694 21.69 22.28 3.86
CA PRO A 694 21.16 22.05 5.21
C PRO A 694 21.07 20.55 5.56
N GLU A 695 20.63 19.71 4.62
CA GLU A 695 20.52 18.26 4.84
C GLU A 695 21.90 17.60 5.00
N ALA A 696 22.85 17.91 4.11
CA ALA A 696 24.23 17.44 4.23
C ALA A 696 24.88 17.87 5.54
N HIS A 697 24.64 19.11 5.99
CA HIS A 697 25.15 19.62 7.26
C HIS A 697 24.62 18.82 8.46
N VAL A 698 23.31 18.51 8.49
CA VAL A 698 22.69 17.67 9.53
C VAL A 698 23.32 16.29 9.54
N LEU A 699 23.44 15.62 8.39
CA LEU A 699 24.02 14.27 8.28
C LEU A 699 25.48 14.20 8.74
N VAL A 700 26.32 15.18 8.36
CA VAL A 700 27.73 15.24 8.78
C VAL A 700 27.82 15.45 10.29
N CYS A 701 27.02 16.37 10.85
CA CYS A 701 26.98 16.59 12.29
C CYS A 701 26.52 15.34 13.04
N ARG A 702 25.50 14.64 12.54
CA ARG A 702 25.01 13.36 13.07
C ARG A 702 26.12 12.31 13.08
N ALA A 703 26.85 12.16 11.97
CA ALA A 703 27.94 11.21 11.88
C ALA A 703 29.04 11.50 12.91
N LEU A 704 29.53 12.75 12.96
CA LEU A 704 30.59 13.15 13.91
C LEU A 704 30.13 12.98 15.37
N SER A 705 28.89 13.36 15.69
CA SER A 705 28.31 13.18 17.01
C SER A 705 28.23 11.69 17.39
N ASN A 706 27.71 10.85 16.50
CA ASN A 706 27.55 9.42 16.74
C ASN A 706 28.91 8.71 16.90
N MET A 707 29.94 9.10 16.15
CA MET A 707 31.31 8.61 16.38
C MET A 707 31.84 8.94 17.77
N LEU A 708 31.36 10.00 18.42
CA LEU A 708 31.77 10.42 19.76
C LEU A 708 30.85 9.90 20.87
N LEU A 709 29.59 9.61 20.58
CA LEU A 709 28.60 9.21 21.57
C LEU A 709 28.30 7.71 21.60
N LEU A 710 28.34 7.01 20.46
CA LEU A 710 27.93 5.59 20.41
C LEU A 710 29.03 4.67 20.94
N PRO A 711 28.72 3.69 21.80
CA PRO A 711 29.73 2.78 22.30
C PRO A 711 30.33 1.96 21.15
N TRP A 712 31.64 1.75 21.18
CA TRP A 712 32.31 0.81 20.28
C TRP A 712 31.88 -0.62 20.61
N PRO A 713 31.52 -1.43 19.60
CA PRO A 713 31.10 -2.80 19.82
C PRO A 713 32.23 -3.62 20.44
N SER A 714 31.87 -4.60 21.27
CA SER A 714 32.76 -5.61 21.85
C SER A 714 33.91 -5.10 22.74
N LEU A 715 33.94 -3.82 23.11
CA LEU A 715 34.93 -3.25 24.03
C LEU A 715 34.36 -2.96 25.43
N PRO A 716 35.09 -3.29 26.52
CA PRO A 716 34.70 -2.95 27.89
C PRO A 716 34.56 -1.44 28.11
N GLU A 717 33.75 -1.02 29.09
CA GLU A 717 33.47 0.39 29.37
C GLU A 717 34.74 1.23 29.66
N ALA A 718 35.76 0.61 30.28
CA ALA A 718 37.03 1.26 30.59
C ALA A 718 37.84 1.66 29.34
N GLU A 719 37.67 0.93 28.23
CA GLU A 719 38.43 1.11 26.98
C GLU A 719 37.71 2.01 25.97
N GLN A 720 36.50 2.46 26.28
CA GLN A 720 35.68 3.32 25.41
C GLN A 720 36.20 4.76 25.27
N GLN A 721 37.22 5.15 26.05
CA GLN A 721 37.85 6.48 26.02
C GLN A 721 36.85 7.65 26.20
N TRP A 722 35.82 7.46 27.03
CA TRP A 722 34.76 8.44 27.26
C TRP A 722 35.23 9.87 27.60
N PRO A 723 36.30 10.11 28.39
CA PRO A 723 36.75 11.47 28.69
C PRO A 723 37.15 12.26 27.44
N ASN A 724 37.95 11.67 26.55
CA ASN A 724 38.39 12.31 25.32
C ASN A 724 37.21 12.55 24.36
N ARG A 725 36.32 11.55 24.24
CA ARG A 725 35.14 11.64 23.38
C ARG A 725 34.16 12.70 23.87
N SER A 726 33.95 12.80 25.18
CA SER A 726 33.13 13.84 25.81
C SER A 726 33.69 15.24 25.57
N ALA A 727 35.01 15.42 25.69
CA ALA A 727 35.65 16.71 25.43
C ALA A 727 35.51 17.14 23.96
N ASN A 728 35.72 16.21 23.01
CA ASN A 728 35.55 16.47 21.59
C ASN A 728 34.09 16.75 21.22
N HIS A 729 33.13 16.06 21.85
CA HIS A 729 31.71 16.31 21.63
C HIS A 729 31.30 17.70 22.16
N ALA A 730 31.78 18.10 23.34
CA ALA A 730 31.58 19.45 23.85
C ALA A 730 32.17 20.53 22.93
N ARG A 731 33.36 20.30 22.35
CA ARG A 731 33.98 21.18 21.34
C ARG A 731 33.11 21.30 20.09
N LEU A 732 32.60 20.18 19.56
CA LEU A 732 31.72 20.16 18.40
C LEU A 732 30.46 20.99 18.66
N LEU A 733 29.76 20.72 19.76
CA LEU A 733 28.52 21.42 20.12
C LEU A 733 28.74 22.90 20.39
N SER A 734 29.85 23.27 21.03
CA SER A 734 30.22 24.67 21.25
C SER A 734 30.38 25.43 19.93
N SER A 735 31.02 24.82 18.92
CA SER A 735 31.17 25.44 17.60
C SER A 735 29.82 25.56 16.86
N LEU A 736 29.03 24.48 16.82
CA LEU A 736 27.72 24.47 16.16
C LEU A 736 26.73 25.49 16.73
N THR A 737 26.84 25.77 18.04
CA THR A 737 25.90 26.66 18.75
C THR A 737 26.49 28.04 19.03
N HIS A 738 27.69 28.34 18.53
CA HIS A 738 28.40 29.60 18.82
C HIS A 738 27.56 30.84 18.45
N GLN A 739 27.07 30.91 17.21
CA GLN A 739 26.23 32.03 16.75
C GLN A 739 24.88 32.08 17.47
N TYR A 740 24.31 30.91 17.79
CA TYR A 740 23.04 30.79 18.50
C TYR A 740 23.13 31.32 19.95
N ARG A 741 24.24 31.05 20.65
CA ARG A 741 24.49 31.51 22.02
C ARG A 741 24.71 33.02 22.10
N LEU A 742 25.31 33.61 21.05
CA LEU A 742 25.63 35.04 20.97
C LEU A 742 24.48 35.92 20.45
N LEU A 743 23.29 35.35 20.23
CA LEU A 743 22.15 36.11 19.73
C LEU A 743 21.80 37.29 20.66
N PRO A 744 21.63 38.52 20.11
CA PRO A 744 21.26 39.68 20.90
C PRO A 744 19.86 39.49 21.50
N ARG A 745 19.66 40.05 22.70
CA ARG A 745 18.38 40.03 23.41
C ARG A 745 17.89 41.48 23.56
N PRO A 746 16.84 41.92 22.83
CA PRO A 746 15.92 41.14 21.99
C PRO A 746 16.47 40.81 20.57
N PRO A 747 16.06 39.69 19.96
CA PRO A 747 16.55 39.23 18.67
C PRO A 747 15.81 39.89 17.48
N ASN A 748 16.56 40.29 16.43
CA ASN A 748 15.98 40.76 15.17
C ASN A 748 15.49 39.60 14.27
N HIS A 749 14.53 39.85 13.37
CA HIS A 749 13.97 38.87 12.41
C HIS A 749 15.02 38.14 11.55
N HIS A 750 16.19 38.73 11.31
CA HIS A 750 17.28 38.12 10.54
C HIS A 750 17.93 36.92 11.24
N HIS A 751 17.62 36.69 12.53
CA HIS A 751 18.17 35.59 13.32
C HIS A 751 17.29 34.33 13.33
N ASN A 752 16.08 34.37 12.74
CA ASN A 752 15.17 33.24 12.72
C ASN A 752 15.79 32.02 12.02
N THR A 753 16.50 32.24 10.91
CA THR A 753 17.19 31.17 10.17
C THR A 753 18.29 30.50 11.00
N VAL A 754 19.04 31.27 11.80
CA VAL A 754 20.10 30.72 12.67
C VAL A 754 19.49 29.83 13.75
N ILE A 755 18.36 30.25 14.34
CA ILE A 755 17.63 29.48 15.35
C ILE A 755 17.12 28.17 14.74
N GLN A 756 16.42 28.25 13.62
CA GLN A 756 15.84 27.07 12.96
C GLN A 756 16.92 26.07 12.51
N GLN A 757 18.00 26.54 11.89
CA GLN A 757 19.11 25.67 11.47
C GLN A 757 19.80 25.00 12.66
N THR A 758 20.12 25.78 13.71
CA THR A 758 20.80 25.23 14.89
C THR A 758 19.92 24.21 15.59
N LEU A 759 18.65 24.54 15.86
CA LEU A 759 17.73 23.64 16.55
C LEU A 759 17.42 22.38 15.74
N CYS A 760 17.34 22.48 14.40
CA CYS A 760 17.20 21.32 13.53
C CYS A 760 18.36 20.34 13.71
N VAL A 761 19.61 20.83 13.72
CA VAL A 761 20.80 19.99 13.99
C VAL A 761 20.75 19.42 15.39
N LEU A 762 20.52 20.24 16.43
CA LEU A 762 20.51 19.74 17.82
C LEU A 762 19.41 18.70 18.06
N ARG A 763 18.22 18.91 17.47
CA ARG A 763 17.12 17.94 17.50
C ARG A 763 17.55 16.60 16.92
N ASP A 764 18.16 16.64 15.75
CA ASP A 764 18.65 15.45 15.04
C ASP A 764 19.69 14.66 15.86
N LEU A 765 20.64 15.36 16.49
CA LEU A 765 21.66 14.75 17.34
C LEU A 765 21.09 14.06 18.59
N VAL A 766 19.98 14.58 19.12
CA VAL A 766 19.31 13.99 20.29
C VAL A 766 18.50 12.77 19.86
N ASP A 767 17.78 12.88 18.74
CA ASP A 767 16.96 11.80 18.21
C ASP A 767 17.82 10.57 17.87
N SER A 768 19.02 10.78 17.30
CA SER A 768 19.96 9.72 16.92
C SER A 768 20.50 8.89 18.08
N ILE A 769 20.33 9.31 19.33
CA ILE A 769 20.78 8.59 20.54
C ILE A 769 19.64 8.20 21.49
N SER A 770 18.38 8.40 21.08
CA SER A 770 17.21 8.18 21.93
C SER A 770 17.14 6.76 22.52
N GLY A 771 17.49 5.75 21.72
CA GLY A 771 17.53 4.34 22.12
C GLY A 771 18.82 3.86 22.79
N GLU A 772 19.80 4.73 23.01
CA GLU A 772 21.16 4.34 23.40
C GLU A 772 21.40 4.28 24.92
N ALA A 773 22.56 3.74 25.29
CA ALA A 773 23.00 3.58 26.67
C ALA A 773 22.98 4.90 27.47
N THR A 774 22.74 4.80 28.78
CA THR A 774 22.64 5.95 29.68
C THR A 774 23.87 6.86 29.62
N LYS A 775 25.08 6.30 29.44
CA LYS A 775 26.33 7.06 29.36
C LYS A 775 26.38 8.00 28.15
N SER A 776 25.99 7.51 26.96
CA SER A 776 25.91 8.31 25.73
C SER A 776 24.94 9.48 25.89
N ARG A 777 23.77 9.21 26.49
CA ARG A 777 22.76 10.22 26.82
C ARG A 777 23.26 11.26 27.83
N GLN A 778 24.01 10.83 28.85
CA GLN A 778 24.64 11.75 29.81
C GLN A 778 25.65 12.69 29.15
N ILE A 779 26.54 12.18 28.30
CA ILE A 779 27.54 12.98 27.59
C ILE A 779 26.88 13.97 26.63
N CYS A 780 25.85 13.52 25.90
CA CYS A 780 25.07 14.36 25.00
C CYS A 780 24.39 15.51 25.75
N TYR A 781 23.66 15.20 26.83
CA TYR A 781 23.01 16.23 27.64
C TYR A 781 24.01 17.22 28.25
N HIS A 782 25.14 16.73 28.78
CA HIS A 782 26.19 17.59 29.33
C HIS A 782 26.69 18.62 28.31
N SER A 783 26.81 18.22 27.04
CA SER A 783 27.26 19.12 25.96
C SER A 783 26.15 20.06 25.47
N LEU A 784 24.88 19.68 25.62
CA LEU A 784 23.70 20.44 25.21
C LEU A 784 23.16 21.40 26.28
N GLN A 785 23.54 21.22 27.55
CA GLN A 785 22.94 21.90 28.70
C GLN A 785 22.80 23.41 28.52
N GLU A 786 23.86 24.08 28.04
CA GLU A 786 23.85 25.52 27.77
C GLU A 786 22.88 25.90 26.66
N SER A 787 22.84 25.13 25.57
CA SER A 787 21.91 25.35 24.45
C SER A 787 20.46 25.21 24.90
N VAL A 788 20.13 24.22 25.73
CA VAL A 788 18.78 24.04 26.29
C VAL A 788 18.36 25.25 27.13
N GLN A 789 19.27 25.77 27.96
CA GLN A 789 19.01 26.98 28.76
C GLN A 789 18.80 28.21 27.89
N VAL A 790 19.60 28.38 26.83
CA VAL A 790 19.42 29.47 25.86
C VAL A 790 18.07 29.34 25.15
N THR A 791 17.67 28.14 24.70
CA THR A 791 16.37 27.94 24.06
C THR A 791 15.23 28.28 25.01
N LEU A 792 15.30 27.86 26.28
CA LEU A 792 14.28 28.18 27.27
C LEU A 792 14.18 29.69 27.52
N ALA A 793 15.32 30.40 27.57
CA ALA A 793 15.35 31.85 27.74
C ALA A 793 14.84 32.62 26.52
N LEU A 794 15.00 32.07 25.30
CA LEU A 794 14.51 32.68 24.06
C LEU A 794 13.02 32.40 23.82
N PHE A 795 12.48 31.29 24.34
CA PHE A 795 11.10 30.85 24.09
C PHE A 795 10.05 31.95 24.33
N PRO A 796 10.05 32.70 25.46
CA PRO A 796 9.07 33.76 25.68
C PRO A 796 9.16 34.92 24.69
N LEU A 797 10.34 35.15 24.09
CA LEU A 797 10.55 36.23 23.12
C LEU A 797 9.98 35.89 21.73
N PHE A 798 9.80 34.60 21.43
CA PHE A 798 9.36 34.11 20.12
C PHE A 798 7.94 33.53 20.10
N ILE A 799 7.21 33.54 21.23
CA ILE A 799 5.87 32.95 21.34
C ILE A 799 4.86 33.46 20.29
N GLN A 800 5.03 34.70 19.81
CA GLN A 800 4.19 35.30 18.76
C GLN A 800 4.57 34.88 17.33
N GLN A 801 5.68 34.16 17.15
CA GLN A 801 6.18 33.68 15.86
C GLN A 801 6.02 32.15 15.80
N PRO A 802 4.96 31.64 15.14
CA PRO A 802 4.63 30.22 15.19
C PRO A 802 5.70 29.34 14.54
N ASP A 803 6.36 29.78 13.46
CA ASP A 803 7.38 28.97 12.77
C ASP A 803 8.64 28.71 13.63
N VAL A 804 9.04 29.70 14.44
CA VAL A 804 10.20 29.56 15.34
C VAL A 804 9.80 28.78 16.60
N THR A 805 8.60 29.05 17.12
CA THR A 805 8.04 28.32 18.27
C THR A 805 7.85 26.84 17.96
N ASP A 806 7.43 26.51 16.73
CA ASP A 806 7.26 25.14 16.27
C ASP A 806 8.58 24.36 16.32
N GLU A 807 9.68 24.96 15.86
CA GLU A 807 11.02 24.36 15.93
C GLU A 807 11.54 24.26 17.37
N MET A 808 11.33 25.28 18.21
CA MET A 808 11.69 25.22 19.63
C MET A 808 10.96 24.09 20.37
N LEU A 809 9.64 23.95 20.16
CA LEU A 809 8.88 22.85 20.76
C LEU A 809 9.25 21.50 20.17
N SER A 810 9.63 21.43 18.89
CA SER A 810 10.15 20.18 18.29
C SER A 810 11.42 19.72 18.99
N PHE A 811 12.33 20.66 19.27
CA PHE A 811 13.55 20.38 20.02
C PHE A 811 13.24 19.92 21.46
N PHE A 812 12.37 20.63 22.19
CA PHE A 812 11.98 20.22 23.53
C PHE A 812 11.24 18.88 23.57
N LEU A 813 10.34 18.61 22.62
CA LEU A 813 9.67 17.31 22.53
C LEU A 813 10.69 16.17 22.39
N THR A 814 11.67 16.34 21.52
CA THR A 814 12.75 15.36 21.31
C THR A 814 13.61 15.19 22.56
N LEU A 815 13.95 16.28 23.26
CA LEU A 815 14.65 16.23 24.56
C LEU A 815 13.85 15.48 25.62
N PHE A 816 12.55 15.71 25.71
CA PHE A 816 11.68 15.04 26.68
C PHE A 816 11.52 13.55 26.39
N GLN A 817 11.53 13.16 25.11
CA GLN A 817 11.46 11.76 24.71
C GLN A 817 12.79 11.02 24.97
N ALA A 818 13.93 11.65 24.70
CA ALA A 818 15.24 10.98 24.74
C ALA A 818 16.05 11.21 26.04
N LEU A 819 16.03 12.43 26.58
CA LEU A 819 16.98 12.93 27.60
C LEU A 819 16.33 13.43 28.90
N ARG A 820 15.03 13.24 29.10
CA ARG A 820 14.29 13.71 30.29
C ARG A 820 14.92 13.28 31.62
N VAL A 821 15.36 12.02 31.72
CA VAL A 821 16.00 11.50 32.94
C VAL A 821 17.30 12.25 33.25
N GLN A 822 18.09 12.56 32.22
CA GLN A 822 19.36 13.27 32.34
C GLN A 822 19.17 14.76 32.66
N MET A 823 18.08 15.38 32.18
CA MET A 823 17.71 16.76 32.50
C MET A 823 17.35 16.96 33.98
N GLY A 824 16.84 15.92 34.62
CA GLY A 824 16.42 15.94 36.01
C GLY A 824 15.04 16.58 36.20
N VAL A 825 14.41 16.19 37.30
CA VAL A 825 13.01 16.53 37.62
C VAL A 825 12.80 18.04 37.73
N ALA A 826 13.61 18.73 38.55
CA ALA A 826 13.41 20.15 38.85
C ALA A 826 13.47 21.03 37.59
N PHE A 827 14.41 20.74 36.69
CA PHE A 827 14.54 21.49 35.45
C PHE A 827 13.43 21.16 34.45
N THR A 828 13.00 19.89 34.39
CA THR A 828 11.84 19.48 33.58
C THR A 828 10.56 20.18 34.05
N GLU A 829 10.32 20.24 35.36
CA GLU A 829 9.19 20.96 35.96
C GLU A 829 9.23 22.46 35.62
N GLN A 830 10.40 23.10 35.71
CA GLN A 830 10.57 24.50 35.34
C GLN A 830 10.17 24.77 33.87
N ILE A 831 10.56 23.89 32.93
CA ILE A 831 10.22 24.02 31.52
C ILE A 831 8.71 23.90 31.31
N ILE A 832 8.08 22.88 31.90
CA ILE A 832 6.63 22.66 31.78
C ILE A 832 5.85 23.84 32.37
N GLN A 833 6.23 24.33 33.54
CA GLN A 833 5.60 25.50 34.16
C GLN A 833 5.74 26.75 33.28
N THR A 834 6.92 26.95 32.67
CA THR A 834 7.14 28.05 31.71
C THR A 834 6.18 27.93 30.52
N PHE A 835 6.03 26.74 29.92
CA PHE A 835 5.10 26.55 28.80
C PHE A 835 3.64 26.75 29.21
N LEU A 836 3.21 26.19 30.34
CA LEU A 836 1.87 26.37 30.88
C LEU A 836 1.54 27.85 31.16
N SER A 837 2.51 28.66 31.61
CA SER A 837 2.29 30.08 31.84
C SER A 837 2.21 30.93 30.56
N MET A 838 2.80 30.46 29.46
CA MET A 838 2.91 31.21 28.22
C MET A 838 1.76 30.92 27.24
N PHE A 839 1.22 29.70 27.23
CA PHE A 839 0.09 29.30 26.38
C PHE A 839 -1.26 29.66 27.02
N THR A 840 -1.60 30.95 26.99
CA THR A 840 -2.93 31.43 27.43
C THR A 840 -4.02 31.10 26.41
N ARG A 841 -5.29 31.11 26.84
CA ARG A 841 -6.46 30.88 25.99
C ARG A 841 -6.45 31.72 24.71
N ASP A 842 -6.09 33.00 24.79
CA ASP A 842 -6.06 33.89 23.63
C ASP A 842 -4.98 33.48 22.62
N GLN A 843 -3.79 33.08 23.10
CA GLN A 843 -2.70 32.60 22.25
C GLN A 843 -3.03 31.27 21.59
N LEU A 844 -3.69 30.37 22.32
CA LEU A 844 -4.18 29.09 21.78
C LEU A 844 -5.27 29.33 20.72
N ALA A 845 -6.20 30.26 20.96
CA ALA A 845 -7.27 30.57 20.02
C ALA A 845 -6.73 31.15 18.70
N VAL A 846 -5.67 31.98 18.76
CA VAL A 846 -4.96 32.49 17.57
C VAL A 846 -4.20 31.37 16.87
N SER A 847 -3.54 30.49 17.61
CA SER A 847 -2.73 29.40 17.03
C SER A 847 -3.57 28.33 16.33
N ILE A 848 -4.83 28.13 16.75
CA ILE A 848 -5.78 27.14 16.20
C ILE A 848 -6.65 27.73 15.05
N LEU A 849 -6.34 28.94 14.55
CA LEU A 849 -7.16 29.63 13.55
C LEU A 849 -7.27 28.93 12.18
N GLN A 850 -6.21 28.27 11.71
CA GLN A 850 -6.15 27.64 10.40
C GLN A 850 -5.60 26.21 10.50
N GLU A 851 -6.28 25.26 9.85
CA GLU A 851 -5.85 23.86 9.73
C GLU A 851 -4.52 23.77 8.96
N GLY A 852 -3.58 22.95 9.46
CA GLY A 852 -2.24 22.80 8.87
C GLY A 852 -1.27 23.97 9.09
N SER A 853 -1.68 25.05 9.77
CA SER A 853 -0.81 26.18 10.07
C SER A 853 0.29 25.83 11.08
N SER A 854 1.41 26.55 11.06
CA SER A 854 2.48 26.39 12.06
C SER A 854 1.98 26.58 13.50
N GLY A 855 0.96 27.42 13.72
CA GLY A 855 0.31 27.59 15.03
C GLY A 855 -0.39 26.32 15.51
N SER A 856 -1.07 25.58 14.63
CA SER A 856 -1.71 24.31 14.98
C SER A 856 -0.66 23.24 15.37
N LYS A 857 0.48 23.21 14.66
CA LYS A 857 1.62 22.32 14.97
C LYS A 857 2.27 22.64 16.32
N VAL A 858 2.37 23.92 16.68
CA VAL A 858 2.84 24.37 18.00
C VAL A 858 1.97 23.77 19.12
N VAL A 859 0.64 23.89 19.00
CA VAL A 859 -0.28 23.33 20.01
C VAL A 859 -0.20 21.80 20.03
N GLN A 860 -0.13 21.16 18.86
CA GLN A 860 0.04 19.71 18.73
C GLN A 860 1.28 19.22 19.50
N LYS A 861 2.44 19.84 19.28
CA LYS A 861 3.70 19.48 19.95
C LYS A 861 3.67 19.78 21.44
N PHE A 862 3.04 20.88 21.85
CA PHE A 862 2.87 21.17 23.27
C PHE A 862 2.05 20.09 23.98
N LEU A 863 0.93 19.65 23.39
CA LEU A 863 0.12 18.56 23.94
C LEU A 863 0.92 17.24 23.99
N LYS A 864 1.72 16.92 22.97
CA LYS A 864 2.63 15.75 22.98
C LYS A 864 3.66 15.81 24.11
N ILE A 865 4.24 16.98 24.40
CA ILE A 865 5.16 17.15 25.54
C ILE A 865 4.44 16.80 26.84
N LEU A 866 3.19 17.27 27.03
CA LEU A 866 2.39 16.94 28.21
C LEU A 866 2.03 15.46 28.28
N GLN A 867 1.76 14.80 27.14
CA GLN A 867 1.53 13.34 27.10
C GLN A 867 2.75 12.59 27.65
N VAL A 868 3.95 12.95 27.20
CA VAL A 868 5.21 12.33 27.66
C VAL A 868 5.40 12.49 29.16
N VAL A 869 5.05 13.66 29.73
CA VAL A 869 5.13 13.93 31.17
C VAL A 869 4.13 13.11 31.98
N VAL A 870 2.89 13.02 31.49
CA VAL A 870 1.79 12.30 32.17
C VAL A 870 2.02 10.79 32.18
N GLN A 871 2.68 10.25 31.15
CA GLN A 871 3.03 8.83 31.05
C GLN A 871 4.12 8.38 32.03
N GLU A 872 4.78 9.29 32.75
CA GLU A 872 5.88 8.91 33.64
C GLU A 872 5.40 8.10 34.86
N PRO A 873 5.98 6.91 35.12
CA PRO A 873 5.65 6.14 36.30
C PRO A 873 6.22 6.81 37.56
N GLY A 874 5.38 7.46 38.38
CA GLY A 874 5.84 8.06 39.63
C GLY A 874 4.87 9.08 40.26
N GLN A 875 5.30 9.71 41.36
CA GLN A 875 4.60 10.84 41.99
C GLN A 875 5.16 12.20 41.54
N THR A 876 6.25 12.17 40.77
CA THR A 876 7.11 13.31 40.41
C THR A 876 6.36 14.47 39.77
N PHE A 877 5.56 14.21 38.73
CA PHE A 877 4.85 15.24 37.96
C PHE A 877 3.36 15.33 38.29
N LYS A 878 2.88 14.57 39.28
CA LYS A 878 1.48 14.64 39.71
C LYS A 878 1.00 16.02 40.17
N PRO A 879 1.84 16.86 40.82
CA PRO A 879 1.44 18.22 41.17
C PRO A 879 1.05 19.09 39.96
N LEU A 880 1.50 18.75 38.75
CA LEU A 880 1.18 19.48 37.52
C LEU A 880 -0.14 19.02 36.86
N LEU A 881 -0.68 17.85 37.23
CA LEU A 881 -1.90 17.30 36.62
C LEU A 881 -3.11 18.25 36.68
N PRO A 882 -3.39 18.97 37.78
CA PRO A 882 -4.50 19.93 37.81
C PRO A 882 -4.37 21.03 36.73
N SER A 883 -3.16 21.57 36.55
CA SER A 883 -2.88 22.61 35.55
C SER A 883 -3.01 22.08 34.13
N ILE A 884 -2.57 20.83 33.87
CA ILE A 884 -2.70 20.17 32.58
C ILE A 884 -4.17 19.89 32.25
N LEU A 885 -4.97 19.42 33.22
CA LEU A 885 -6.40 19.19 33.05
C LEU A 885 -7.16 20.49 32.78
N SER A 886 -6.84 21.57 33.51
CA SER A 886 -7.44 22.88 33.26
C SER A 886 -7.09 23.43 31.87
N LEU A 887 -5.83 23.26 31.42
CA LEU A 887 -5.46 23.60 30.05
C LEU A 887 -6.31 22.82 29.03
N CYS A 888 -6.43 21.51 29.18
CA CYS A 888 -7.16 20.66 28.22
C CYS A 888 -8.66 20.97 28.18
N LEU A 889 -9.31 21.03 29.35
CA LEU A 889 -10.77 21.12 29.47
C LEU A 889 -11.27 22.56 29.41
N ASP A 890 -10.57 23.51 30.02
CA ASP A 890 -11.04 24.89 30.15
C ASP A 890 -10.53 25.81 29.04
N GLN A 891 -9.37 25.49 28.43
CA GLN A 891 -8.73 26.35 27.43
C GLN A 891 -8.77 25.77 26.02
N VAL A 892 -8.30 24.53 25.81
CA VAL A 892 -8.17 23.93 24.47
C VAL A 892 -9.51 23.38 23.95
N TYR A 893 -10.25 22.62 24.77
CA TYR A 893 -11.51 22.00 24.34
C TYR A 893 -12.56 22.99 23.81
N PRO A 894 -12.83 24.15 24.46
CA PRO A 894 -13.80 25.10 23.94
C PRO A 894 -13.47 25.59 22.53
N ILE A 895 -12.18 25.78 22.22
CA ILE A 895 -11.72 26.24 20.90
C ILE A 895 -11.95 25.16 19.84
N VAL A 896 -11.61 23.90 20.16
CA VAL A 896 -11.72 22.75 19.24
C VAL A 896 -13.16 22.24 19.10
N ALA A 897 -14.02 22.51 20.09
CA ALA A 897 -15.45 22.22 20.01
C ALA A 897 -16.17 23.19 19.05
N GLU A 898 -15.80 24.47 19.06
CA GLU A 898 -16.34 25.49 18.15
C GLU A 898 -15.74 25.43 16.74
N ARG A 899 -14.48 24.98 16.61
CA ARG A 899 -13.75 24.93 15.34
C ARG A 899 -13.07 23.58 15.13
N SER A 900 -13.33 22.92 14.01
CA SER A 900 -12.72 21.63 13.70
C SER A 900 -11.24 21.80 13.29
N CYS A 901 -10.32 21.34 14.15
CA CYS A 901 -8.93 21.10 13.82
C CYS A 901 -8.57 19.65 14.21
N PRO A 902 -8.60 18.68 13.27
CA PRO A 902 -8.52 17.26 13.59
C PRO A 902 -7.21 16.87 14.27
N ASP A 903 -6.09 17.48 13.86
CA ASP A 903 -4.76 17.18 14.41
C ASP A 903 -4.64 17.55 15.89
N VAL A 904 -5.04 18.76 16.27
CA VAL A 904 -5.01 19.22 17.67
C VAL A 904 -6.03 18.44 18.50
N LYS A 905 -7.18 18.14 17.91
CA LYS A 905 -8.24 17.35 18.54
C LYS A 905 -7.76 15.94 18.90
N ALA A 906 -7.11 15.26 17.97
CA ALA A 906 -6.56 13.92 18.19
C ALA A 906 -5.57 13.91 19.36
N GLU A 907 -4.61 14.83 19.38
CA GLU A 907 -3.61 14.90 20.47
C GLU A 907 -4.18 15.31 21.83
N MET A 908 -5.22 16.17 21.84
CA MET A 908 -5.90 16.57 23.08
C MET A 908 -6.61 15.37 23.72
N PHE A 909 -7.33 14.59 22.90
CA PHE A 909 -8.00 13.40 23.40
C PHE A 909 -7.03 12.29 23.77
N GLU A 910 -5.94 12.12 23.03
CA GLU A 910 -4.85 11.22 23.42
C GLU A 910 -4.25 11.64 24.77
N LEU A 911 -4.06 12.94 25.02
CA LEU A 911 -3.60 13.43 26.32
C LEU A 911 -4.59 13.12 27.45
N LEU A 912 -5.89 13.39 27.25
CA LEU A 912 -6.93 13.04 28.23
C LEU A 912 -6.94 11.52 28.49
N PHE A 913 -6.82 10.71 27.44
CA PHE A 913 -6.72 9.27 27.53
C PHE A 913 -5.50 8.85 28.37
N GLN A 914 -4.31 9.40 28.12
CA GLN A 914 -3.10 9.08 28.87
C GLN A 914 -3.19 9.52 30.33
N ILE A 915 -3.82 10.65 30.64
CA ILE A 915 -4.07 11.10 32.03
C ILE A 915 -4.97 10.10 32.74
N LEU A 916 -6.07 9.72 32.10
CA LEU A 916 -7.03 8.80 32.68
C LEU A 916 -6.43 7.39 32.84
N HIS A 917 -5.65 6.90 31.87
CA HIS A 917 -5.02 5.58 31.87
C HIS A 917 -3.88 5.47 32.89
N GLN A 918 -2.90 6.38 32.83
CA GLN A 918 -1.68 6.26 33.61
C GLN A 918 -1.83 6.84 35.03
N ASN A 919 -2.76 7.78 35.23
CA ASN A 919 -2.91 8.51 36.50
C ASN A 919 -4.30 8.33 37.14
N TRP A 920 -4.98 7.20 36.93
CA TRP A 920 -6.29 6.93 37.54
C TRP A 920 -6.31 7.12 39.08
N ARG A 921 -5.18 6.84 39.75
CA ARG A 921 -5.01 7.05 41.20
C ARG A 921 -5.09 8.50 41.66
N PHE A 922 -4.98 9.46 40.73
CA PHE A 922 -5.22 10.88 40.99
C PHE A 922 -6.71 11.17 41.26
N PHE A 923 -7.60 10.39 40.63
CA PHE A 923 -9.05 10.51 40.81
C PHE A 923 -9.58 9.52 41.88
N PHE A 924 -8.91 8.37 42.04
CA PHE A 924 -9.32 7.31 42.97
C PHE A 924 -8.16 6.89 43.90
N LYS A 925 -8.19 7.30 45.18
CA LYS A 925 -7.11 7.03 46.15
C LYS A 925 -7.05 5.58 46.65
N SER A 926 -8.19 4.89 46.74
CA SER A 926 -8.25 3.50 47.20
C SER A 926 -8.13 2.54 46.00
N SER A 927 -7.66 1.31 46.22
CA SER A 927 -7.90 0.27 45.21
C SER A 927 -9.42 0.19 45.01
N VAL A 928 -9.91 0.26 43.79
CA VAL A 928 -11.36 0.19 43.51
C VAL A 928 -11.99 -1.08 44.16
N LEU A 929 -11.17 -2.11 44.41
CA LEU A 929 -11.53 -3.31 45.19
C LEU A 929 -11.88 -3.05 46.67
N SER A 930 -11.16 -2.15 47.36
CA SER A 930 -11.40 -1.85 48.77
C SER A 930 -12.67 -1.02 49.00
N SER A 931 -13.03 -0.15 48.06
CA SER A 931 -14.28 0.63 48.11
C SER A 931 -15.50 -0.23 47.76
N VAL A 932 -15.36 -1.18 46.83
CA VAL A 932 -16.45 -2.11 46.46
C VAL A 932 -16.71 -3.18 47.54
N GLN A 933 -15.77 -3.48 48.44
CA GLN A 933 -16.01 -4.42 49.55
C GLN A 933 -16.74 -3.78 50.75
N ARG A 934 -16.69 -2.46 50.91
CA ARG A 934 -17.41 -1.75 51.97
C ARG A 934 -18.70 -1.16 51.39
N SER A 935 -19.78 -1.93 51.44
CA SER A 935 -21.12 -1.39 51.14
C SER A 935 -21.39 -0.17 52.01
N GLY A 936 -21.54 1.00 51.38
CA GLY A 936 -22.28 2.12 51.96
C GLY A 936 -21.51 3.38 52.38
N ALA A 937 -20.23 3.55 52.04
CA ALA A 937 -19.60 4.88 52.13
C ALA A 937 -19.20 5.34 50.73
N GLU A 938 -19.86 6.36 50.20
CA GLU A 938 -19.38 7.13 49.05
C GLU A 938 -17.98 7.67 49.39
N GLU A 939 -16.92 6.98 48.95
CA GLU A 939 -15.60 7.59 49.01
C GLU A 939 -15.61 8.78 48.06
N LEU A 940 -15.41 9.97 48.63
CA LEU A 940 -15.26 11.23 47.90
C LEU A 940 -14.15 11.07 46.86
N MET A 941 -14.57 10.92 45.61
CA MET A 941 -13.68 10.98 44.47
C MET A 941 -13.03 12.37 44.44
N GLU A 942 -11.73 12.43 44.71
CA GLU A 942 -11.01 13.71 44.66
C GLU A 942 -10.96 14.17 43.20
N ASN A 943 -11.28 15.46 42.97
CA ASN A 943 -11.39 16.04 41.63
C ASN A 943 -12.52 15.47 40.74
N GLN A 944 -13.63 15.03 41.37
CA GLN A 944 -14.83 14.50 40.70
C GLN A 944 -15.29 15.33 39.48
N ALA A 945 -15.34 16.66 39.61
CA ALA A 945 -15.77 17.56 38.53
C ALA A 945 -14.87 17.46 37.29
N GLN A 946 -13.55 17.35 37.47
CA GLN A 946 -12.57 17.30 36.37
C GLN A 946 -12.63 15.97 35.61
N PHE A 947 -12.84 14.86 36.32
CA PHE A 947 -13.03 13.55 35.71
C PHE A 947 -14.36 13.45 34.95
N ILE A 948 -15.46 13.96 35.52
CA ILE A 948 -16.75 13.99 34.83
C ILE A 948 -16.65 14.83 33.56
N ALA A 949 -15.99 15.99 33.62
CA ALA A 949 -15.74 16.82 32.45
C ALA A 949 -14.88 16.08 31.39
N ALA A 950 -13.79 15.44 31.79
CA ALA A 950 -12.93 14.66 30.87
C ALA A 950 -13.67 13.51 30.18
N ILE A 951 -14.48 12.75 30.93
CA ILE A 951 -15.26 11.64 30.39
C ILE A 951 -16.37 12.14 29.47
N THR A 952 -17.15 13.15 29.89
CA THR A 952 -18.25 13.69 29.09
C THR A 952 -17.74 14.25 27.75
N THR A 953 -16.63 14.98 27.79
CA THR A 953 -15.94 15.50 26.60
C THR A 953 -15.48 14.39 25.66
N SER A 954 -15.00 13.26 26.20
CA SER A 954 -14.48 12.14 25.41
C SER A 954 -15.58 11.23 24.83
N ILE A 955 -16.69 11.04 25.57
CA ILE A 955 -17.86 10.25 25.13
C ILE A 955 -18.53 10.89 23.91
N ASN A 956 -18.61 12.22 23.86
CA ASN A 956 -19.20 12.95 22.74
C ASN A 956 -18.41 12.84 21.42
N HIS A 957 -17.21 12.21 21.43
CA HIS A 957 -16.33 12.17 20.26
C HIS A 957 -15.81 10.77 19.88
N PHE A 958 -15.60 9.86 20.83
CA PHE A 958 -15.14 8.50 20.54
C PHE A 958 -16.28 7.47 20.63
N ASN A 959 -16.90 7.17 19.49
CA ASN A 959 -17.75 5.97 19.36
C ASN A 959 -16.86 4.72 19.22
N GLY A 960 -16.42 4.14 20.34
CA GLY A 960 -15.89 2.76 20.38
C GLY A 960 -14.62 2.54 21.24
N THR A 961 -13.56 3.33 21.04
CA THR A 961 -12.25 3.07 21.67
C THR A 961 -12.19 3.45 23.15
N LEU A 962 -12.85 4.54 23.53
CA LEU A 962 -12.94 4.99 24.93
C LEU A 962 -13.79 4.03 25.79
N VAL A 963 -14.78 3.38 25.18
CA VAL A 963 -15.65 2.38 25.79
C VAL A 963 -14.86 1.12 26.12
N PHE A 964 -14.02 0.67 25.19
CA PHE A 964 -13.12 -0.47 25.43
C PHE A 964 -12.16 -0.21 26.59
N TRP A 965 -11.65 1.03 26.69
CA TRP A 965 -10.77 1.45 27.78
C TRP A 965 -11.48 1.58 29.15
N LEU A 966 -12.67 2.20 29.21
CA LEU A 966 -13.49 2.24 30.43
C LEU A 966 -13.84 0.83 30.91
N MET A 967 -14.10 -0.10 29.97
CA MET A 967 -14.34 -1.51 30.28
C MET A 967 -13.06 -2.23 30.76
N SER A 968 -11.90 -1.99 30.16
CA SER A 968 -10.62 -2.53 30.62
C SER A 968 -10.23 -2.04 32.01
N LEU A 969 -10.45 -0.75 32.32
CA LEU A 969 -10.14 -0.17 33.63
C LEU A 969 -11.11 -0.64 34.72
N VAL A 970 -12.37 -0.92 34.37
CA VAL A 970 -13.34 -1.60 35.24
C VAL A 970 -12.99 -3.08 35.45
N CYS A 971 -12.38 -3.75 34.46
CA CYS A 971 -12.04 -5.18 34.51
C CYS A 971 -10.65 -5.50 35.11
N GLU A 972 -9.69 -4.57 35.08
CA GLU A 972 -8.32 -4.73 35.62
C GLU A 972 -8.28 -5.23 37.08
N PRO A 973 -9.15 -4.74 38.00
CA PRO A 973 -9.22 -5.22 39.37
C PRO A 973 -9.79 -6.66 39.52
N PHE A 974 -10.38 -7.23 38.46
CA PHE A 974 -11.05 -8.54 38.47
C PHE A 974 -10.24 -9.68 37.83
N SER A 975 -9.04 -9.39 37.31
CA SER A 975 -8.13 -10.40 36.71
C SER A 975 -8.74 -11.16 35.51
N CYS A 976 -9.61 -10.52 34.73
CA CYS A 976 -10.22 -11.12 33.53
C CYS A 976 -9.21 -11.20 32.36
N PHE A 977 -9.22 -12.30 31.60
CA PHE A 977 -8.39 -12.48 30.40
C PHE A 977 -8.96 -11.68 29.20
N ASN A 978 -8.09 -11.29 28.24
CA ASN A 978 -8.44 -10.48 27.06
C ASN A 978 -9.69 -10.96 26.29
N MET A 979 -9.94 -12.27 26.21
CA MET A 979 -11.10 -12.87 25.53
C MET A 979 -12.46 -12.59 26.20
N GLN A 980 -12.47 -12.41 27.53
CA GLN A 980 -13.68 -12.17 28.31
C GLN A 980 -14.11 -10.70 28.23
N VAL A 981 -13.14 -9.77 28.16
CA VAL A 981 -13.37 -8.34 27.90
C VAL A 981 -14.05 -8.14 26.54
N THR A 982 -13.69 -8.95 25.53
CA THR A 982 -14.30 -8.90 24.19
C THR A 982 -15.76 -9.35 24.18
N SER A 983 -16.13 -10.35 24.98
CA SER A 983 -17.53 -10.81 25.07
C SER A 983 -18.43 -9.83 25.83
N CYS A 984 -17.93 -9.19 26.89
CA CYS A 984 -18.66 -8.10 27.56
C CYS A 984 -18.86 -6.90 26.63
N PHE A 985 -17.92 -6.63 25.74
CA PHE A 985 -18.02 -5.56 24.73
C PHE A 985 -19.16 -5.78 23.74
N CYS A 986 -19.44 -7.02 23.33
CA CYS A 986 -20.54 -7.33 22.40
C CYS A 986 -21.94 -7.03 22.96
N VAL A 987 -22.09 -6.88 24.27
CA VAL A 987 -23.39 -6.67 24.95
C VAL A 987 -23.56 -5.20 25.39
N PHE A 988 -22.49 -4.41 25.42
CA PHE A 988 -22.54 -3.01 25.85
C PHE A 988 -22.78 -2.06 24.67
N HIS A 989 -23.94 -1.38 24.68
CA HIS A 989 -24.22 -0.30 23.74
C HIS A 989 -23.79 1.04 24.36
N PRO A 990 -22.84 1.77 23.75
CA PRO A 990 -22.46 3.08 24.25
C PRO A 990 -23.57 4.10 24.03
N SER A 991 -24.20 4.53 25.13
CA SER A 991 -25.14 5.64 25.15
C SER A 991 -24.38 6.98 25.24
N GLN A 992 -24.82 7.97 24.46
CA GLN A 992 -24.17 9.29 24.36
C GLN A 992 -24.45 10.20 25.56
N ASP A 993 -25.42 9.87 26.41
CA ASP A 993 -25.76 10.64 27.60
C ASP A 993 -25.20 10.02 28.89
N LEU A 994 -24.62 10.88 29.75
CA LEU A 994 -23.92 10.50 30.98
C LEU A 994 -24.77 9.67 31.98
N PRO A 995 -26.09 9.93 32.19
CA PRO A 995 -26.91 9.13 33.10
C PRO A 995 -27.09 7.69 32.61
N SER A 996 -27.40 7.50 31.32
CA SER A 996 -27.57 6.16 30.73
C SER A 996 -26.24 5.42 30.63
N PHE A 997 -25.16 6.14 30.32
CA PHE A 997 -23.81 5.58 30.29
C PHE A 997 -23.40 5.08 31.68
N SER A 998 -23.61 5.90 32.72
CA SER A 998 -23.33 5.54 34.11
C SER A 998 -24.16 4.33 34.54
N GLN A 999 -25.45 4.28 34.18
CA GLN A 999 -26.31 3.12 34.44
C GLN A 999 -25.82 1.85 33.75
N GLY A 1000 -25.35 1.95 32.51
CA GLY A 1000 -24.76 0.84 31.77
C GLY A 1000 -23.49 0.31 32.44
N VAL A 1001 -22.61 1.20 32.89
CA VAL A 1001 -21.39 0.82 33.64
C VAL A 1001 -21.74 0.19 34.98
N TYR A 1002 -22.71 0.74 35.74
CA TYR A 1002 -23.18 0.17 36.99
C TYR A 1002 -23.80 -1.23 36.82
N ARG A 1003 -24.52 -1.48 35.71
CA ARG A 1003 -25.03 -2.82 35.39
C ARG A 1003 -23.91 -3.82 35.14
N ILE A 1004 -22.92 -3.47 34.32
CA ILE A 1004 -21.76 -4.33 34.06
C ILE A 1004 -20.95 -4.62 35.32
N VAL A 1005 -20.71 -3.61 36.16
CA VAL A 1005 -20.00 -3.80 37.44
C VAL A 1005 -20.77 -4.77 38.35
N ASN A 1006 -22.10 -4.69 38.37
CA ASN A 1006 -22.94 -5.64 39.09
C ASN A 1006 -22.91 -7.05 38.47
N ASP A 1007 -22.92 -7.16 37.14
CA ASP A 1007 -22.84 -8.44 36.41
C ASP A 1007 -21.50 -9.15 36.65
N LEU A 1008 -20.38 -8.43 36.63
CA LEU A 1008 -19.05 -8.94 36.98
C LEU A 1008 -18.98 -9.38 38.46
N ARG A 1009 -19.67 -8.67 39.35
CA ARG A 1009 -19.81 -9.02 40.78
C ARG A 1009 -20.58 -10.33 40.95
N PHE A 1010 -21.68 -10.50 40.22
CA PHE A 1010 -22.48 -11.73 40.20
C PHE A 1010 -21.69 -12.90 39.62
N TYR A 1011 -20.98 -12.68 38.51
CA TYR A 1011 -20.13 -13.69 37.89
C TYR A 1011 -19.04 -14.21 38.84
N ARG A 1012 -18.40 -13.34 39.63
CA ARG A 1012 -17.42 -13.76 40.65
C ARG A 1012 -18.05 -14.50 41.84
N LEU A 1013 -19.27 -14.12 42.23
CA LEU A 1013 -20.06 -14.81 43.27
C LEU A 1013 -20.44 -16.23 42.82
N CYS A 1014 -20.87 -16.38 41.57
CA CYS A 1014 -21.15 -17.67 40.95
C CYS A 1014 -19.89 -18.52 40.80
N ASN A 1015 -18.77 -17.96 40.33
CA ASN A 1015 -17.53 -18.71 40.15
C ASN A 1015 -16.77 -18.99 41.47
N GLY A 1016 -16.99 -18.18 42.51
CA GLY A 1016 -16.42 -18.37 43.85
C GLY A 1016 -17.19 -19.37 44.72
N SER A 1017 -18.43 -19.71 44.34
CA SER A 1017 -19.25 -20.74 44.99
C SER A 1017 -19.10 -22.13 44.34
N LEU A 1018 -18.31 -22.25 43.28
CA LEU A 1018 -18.01 -23.53 42.62
C LEU A 1018 -16.84 -24.27 43.32
N PRO A 1019 -16.89 -25.61 43.43
CA PRO A 1019 -15.82 -26.40 44.02
C PRO A 1019 -14.49 -26.28 43.24
N PRO A 1020 -13.34 -26.41 43.92
CA PRO A 1020 -12.03 -26.39 43.25
C PRO A 1020 -11.90 -27.56 42.27
N GLY A 1021 -11.60 -27.25 41.00
CA GLY A 1021 -11.48 -28.22 39.89
C GLY A 1021 -12.56 -28.11 38.80
N THR A 1022 -13.59 -27.27 39.01
CA THR A 1022 -14.64 -27.04 38.02
C THR A 1022 -14.19 -26.02 36.96
N LEU A 1023 -14.53 -26.24 35.68
CA LEU A 1023 -14.38 -25.24 34.63
C LEU A 1023 -15.19 -23.99 35.03
N LYS A 1024 -14.49 -22.88 35.28
CA LYS A 1024 -15.12 -21.60 35.59
C LYS A 1024 -15.88 -21.15 34.33
N LEU A 1025 -17.11 -20.67 34.53
CA LEU A 1025 -17.99 -20.17 33.46
C LEU A 1025 -17.30 -19.10 32.62
#